data_AF-A0A2X2BGD5-F1
#
_entry.id   AF-A0A2X2BGD5-F1
#
_cell.length_a   1.000
_cell.length_b   1.000
_cell.length_c   1.000
_cell.angle_alpha   90.00
_cell.angle_beta   90.00
_cell.angle_gamma   90.00
#
_symmetry.space_group_name_H-M   'P 1'
#
loop_
_entity.id
_entity.type
_entity.pdbx_description
1 polymer ?
#
loop_
_entity_poly.entity_id
_entity_poly.type
_entity_poly.pdbx_seq_one_letter_code
_entity_poly.pdbx_strand_id
1 'polypeptide(L)'
;MEARVGSAEEEVDELKSQLADYQQALDVQQTRAIQYRQAVQALERAKAQCGIDDLDETNAELWAERIQAKIQSITHSLLSMEQKLGVSDAAKTQFDQAYKLITSIVGEVERQNAWSAAKSALREWSSHRHQADRVHPIRMQLAELEQRLQQRNNAERQLAEFNKQYGKNVEPDDLFTLQEELEAKIEELSDYVSDSGEQRMQMRQELDQLKQQIEKLRKQAPVWFAAQDALTQLCEQTHQSFETSNQVTEYMQQLLEKEREATVLRDETAARKQQIEAQIERLSQPSGAEDSRLITLAERFNGVLLSEIYDDITLDDAPYFSALYGPARHAIVVQDLSAIEEQLASLEDCPEDLYFIEGDPQSFDDSVFNAQEMEKAVLIKSSDRQWRYSRYPEIPLFGRAARENQLEILSRQRDELSELYATQAFDVQKIQRAHHAFSQFVGQHISVAFNADPEEDIRQLNQRRNELERELSQYEEGTQQQRQHYAQAKESLNLLNKLIPQVNLLLDETLIDRVEELREELYNAEESMRYLQRHEKALTALEPIASILQSDPQEHDQLTQDYQYAKEEQQRYQQQAFLLVEVVQRRPHFSYSDAVEIVSENNDLNEKLRRRLEMAETERATARELYRQQQAQCDQFNQVLASLKSSFDTKSELLRELEQEMKETGLQIDAGAEARAKELRDQRYAAVSANRTRISQLERDIALSEAERENMAKKIRKLERDYGQMREHVVSAKASWCAVMRLVKENGMERRLHRRDFAYLSADELRSMSDKALGALRQAVADNEYLRDALRRSEDAKYPDRKVQFFIAVYQHLRERIRQDIIKTDDPVDAIEQMEIELARLTEELTSREQKLAISSRSVANIIRKTIQREQNRIRMLNQGLQAVSFGQVRGVRLNVNIRESHQILLDVLSEEEDSQYQDLFKNQNLTFSEAMAKLYQRLNPQADFGQRMPQTVGEELLDYRNYLEMEVEVNRGPEGWLKAESGALSTGEAIGTGMSILVMVVQSWEEESRRLRGKDISPCRLLFLDEAARLDAKSIATLFELCERLDMQLIIAAPENISPEKGTTYKLVRKVFNGSEHVHVVGLKGFGQQSEKDNILSENIADS
;
A
#
# COMPACT_ATOMS: atom_id res chain seq x y z
N MET A 1 -104.85 -1.66 10.58
CA MET A 1 -105.13 -0.30 10.05
C MET A 1 -105.35 -0.35 8.55
N GLU A 2 -104.46 -0.99 7.78
CA GLU A 2 -104.65 -1.21 6.33
C GLU A 2 -105.97 -1.95 6.00
N ALA A 3 -106.29 -3.05 6.70
CA ALA A 3 -107.59 -3.73 6.55
C ALA A 3 -108.81 -2.90 7.02
N ARG A 4 -108.61 -1.89 7.88
CA ARG A 4 -109.68 -1.02 8.42
C ARG A 4 -110.04 0.10 7.45
N VAL A 5 -109.07 0.56 6.66
CA VAL A 5 -109.29 1.49 5.54
C VAL A 5 -110.16 0.83 4.47
N GLY A 6 -109.86 -0.41 4.10
CA GLY A 6 -110.65 -1.17 3.12
C GLY A 6 -112.12 -1.36 3.54
N SER A 7 -112.36 -1.73 4.80
CA SER A 7 -113.72 -1.93 5.33
C SER A 7 -114.55 -0.64 5.45
N ALA A 8 -113.92 0.50 5.75
CA ALA A 8 -114.63 1.78 5.90
C ALA A 8 -114.97 2.44 4.55
N GLU A 9 -114.35 2.00 3.46
CA GLU A 9 -114.71 2.46 2.10
C GLU A 9 -116.02 1.88 1.60
N GLU A 10 -116.27 0.60 1.88
CA GLU A 10 -117.49 -0.09 1.46
C GLU A 10 -118.72 0.32 2.29
N GLU A 11 -118.56 0.65 3.58
CA GLU A 11 -119.67 0.99 4.50
C GLU A 11 -120.29 2.38 4.26
N VAL A 12 -119.53 3.32 3.68
CA VAL A 12 -119.98 4.69 3.40
C VAL A 12 -121.00 4.77 2.27
N ASP A 13 -120.75 4.02 1.21
CA ASP A 13 -121.57 4.09 -0.01
C ASP A 13 -122.96 3.49 0.21
N GLU A 14 -123.10 2.58 1.18
CA GLU A 14 -124.35 1.87 1.47
C GLU A 14 -125.35 2.70 2.30
N LEU A 15 -124.84 3.43 3.30
CA LEU A 15 -125.65 4.12 4.30
C LEU A 15 -126.20 5.48 3.82
N LYS A 16 -125.69 5.97 2.69
CA LYS A 16 -126.01 7.29 2.12
C LYS A 16 -127.39 7.29 1.48
N SER A 17 -127.78 6.14 0.96
CA SER A 17 -129.06 5.92 0.27
C SER A 17 -130.26 5.81 1.22
N GLN A 18 -130.07 5.35 2.46
CA GLN A 18 -131.17 4.90 3.31
C GLN A 18 -131.71 5.98 4.25
N LEU A 19 -130.99 7.09 4.35
CA LEU A 19 -131.22 8.05 5.40
C LEU A 19 -132.16 9.22 5.11
N ALA A 20 -132.30 9.56 3.84
CA ALA A 20 -133.01 10.77 3.47
C ALA A 20 -134.49 10.72 3.88
N ASP A 21 -135.08 9.53 4.00
CA ASP A 21 -136.54 9.39 3.84
C ASP A 21 -137.37 9.38 5.14
N TYR A 22 -136.82 9.35 6.36
CA TYR A 22 -137.56 8.68 7.46
C TYR A 22 -137.61 9.40 8.87
N GLN A 23 -136.84 10.47 9.18
CA GLN A 23 -136.55 10.96 10.59
C GLN A 23 -137.49 12.09 10.96
N GLN A 24 -137.93 12.86 9.95
CA GLN A 24 -138.72 14.05 10.18
C GLN A 24 -140.10 13.75 10.80
N ALA A 25 -140.52 12.49 10.85
CA ALA A 25 -141.86 12.09 11.27
C ALA A 25 -141.97 11.57 12.73
N LEU A 26 -140.90 11.08 13.38
CA LEU A 26 -140.97 10.34 14.66
C LEU A 26 -141.00 11.23 15.93
N ASP A 27 -140.14 12.26 16.01
CA ASP A 27 -139.75 12.85 17.31
C ASP A 27 -140.87 13.55 18.09
N VAL A 28 -141.90 14.08 17.43
CA VAL A 28 -142.93 14.89 18.09
C VAL A 28 -143.84 14.05 19.01
N GLN A 29 -143.96 12.75 18.74
CA GLN A 29 -144.98 11.94 19.41
C GLN A 29 -144.44 11.24 20.67
N GLN A 30 -143.19 10.77 20.68
CA GLN A 30 -142.64 9.92 21.75
C GLN A 30 -142.73 10.53 23.15
N THR A 31 -142.52 11.84 23.26
CA THR A 31 -142.41 12.54 24.56
C THR A 31 -143.68 12.43 25.42
N ARG A 32 -144.85 12.41 24.80
CA ARG A 32 -146.14 12.42 25.51
C ARG A 32 -146.54 11.02 26.04
N ALA A 33 -146.04 9.95 25.43
CA ALA A 33 -146.35 8.57 25.82
C ALA A 33 -145.60 8.10 27.10
N ILE A 34 -144.40 8.62 27.35
CA ILE A 34 -143.52 8.16 28.44
C ILE A 34 -144.06 8.56 29.83
N GLN A 35 -144.61 9.76 29.95
CA GLN A 35 -145.02 10.31 31.25
C GLN A 35 -146.22 9.57 31.86
N TYR A 36 -147.11 9.01 31.03
CA TYR A 36 -148.28 8.23 31.47
C TYR A 36 -147.90 6.86 32.05
N ARG A 37 -147.01 6.11 31.39
CA ARG A 37 -146.61 4.75 31.83
C ARG A 37 -145.93 4.74 33.21
N GLN A 38 -145.18 5.79 33.54
CA GLN A 38 -144.45 5.87 34.81
C GLN A 38 -145.34 6.03 36.04
N ALA A 39 -146.53 6.62 35.90
CA ALA A 39 -147.46 6.78 37.01
C ALA A 39 -148.14 5.45 37.37
N VAL A 40 -148.54 4.68 36.36
CA VAL A 40 -149.17 3.36 36.52
C VAL A 40 -148.23 2.36 37.20
N GLN A 41 -146.95 2.32 36.80
CA GLN A 41 -145.99 1.37 37.38
C GLN A 41 -145.67 1.64 38.87
N ALA A 42 -145.69 2.88 39.33
CA ALA A 42 -145.41 3.20 40.73
C ALA A 42 -146.49 2.62 41.66
N LEU A 43 -147.76 2.70 41.25
CA LEU A 43 -148.91 2.14 41.98
C LEU A 43 -148.80 0.61 42.11
N GLU A 44 -148.47 -0.09 41.03
CA GLU A 44 -148.34 -1.56 41.03
C GLU A 44 -147.18 -2.06 41.90
N ARG A 45 -146.05 -1.33 41.93
CA ARG A 45 -144.89 -1.73 42.76
C ARG A 45 -145.18 -1.63 44.25
N ALA A 46 -145.88 -0.58 44.68
CA ALA A 46 -146.25 -0.43 46.08
C ALA A 46 -147.20 -1.54 46.56
N LYS A 47 -148.14 -1.99 45.70
CA LYS A 47 -148.99 -3.16 45.99
C LYS A 47 -148.17 -4.42 46.24
N ALA A 48 -147.25 -4.74 45.33
CA ALA A 48 -146.52 -6.00 45.35
C ALA A 48 -145.55 -6.12 46.54
N GLN A 49 -144.84 -5.05 46.92
CA GLN A 49 -143.80 -5.12 47.95
C GLN A 49 -144.29 -4.84 49.38
N CYS A 50 -145.37 -4.07 49.54
CA CYS A 50 -146.00 -3.83 50.84
C CYS A 50 -147.01 -4.94 51.21
N GLY A 51 -147.41 -5.79 50.25
CA GLY A 51 -148.31 -6.93 50.48
C GLY A 51 -149.74 -6.52 50.85
N ILE A 52 -150.20 -5.39 50.29
CA ILE A 52 -151.52 -4.80 50.56
C ILE A 52 -152.27 -4.71 49.22
N ASP A 53 -153.17 -5.66 48.95
CA ASP A 53 -153.82 -5.80 47.64
C ASP A 53 -154.80 -4.65 47.31
N ASP A 54 -155.44 -4.07 48.34
CA ASP A 54 -156.44 -3.01 48.23
C ASP A 54 -155.85 -1.58 48.16
N LEU A 55 -154.56 -1.42 47.84
CA LEU A 55 -153.92 -0.10 47.75
C LEU A 55 -154.47 0.70 46.54
N ASP A 56 -154.83 1.97 46.72
CA ASP A 56 -155.27 2.85 45.62
C ASP A 56 -154.69 4.26 45.78
N GLU A 57 -154.87 5.12 44.76
CA GLU A 57 -154.33 6.49 44.74
C GLU A 57 -154.88 7.39 45.87
N THR A 58 -155.84 6.91 46.67
CA THR A 58 -156.46 7.65 47.77
C THR A 58 -156.12 7.12 49.17
N ASN A 59 -155.70 5.87 49.34
CA ASN A 59 -155.51 5.25 50.66
C ASN A 59 -154.05 4.96 51.06
N ALA A 60 -153.08 5.22 50.17
CA ALA A 60 -151.67 4.88 50.36
C ALA A 60 -150.98 5.59 51.56
N GLU A 61 -151.49 6.74 51.99
CA GLU A 61 -150.87 7.56 53.05
C GLU A 61 -151.00 6.95 54.46
N LEU A 62 -152.12 6.27 54.76
CA LEU A 62 -152.39 5.67 56.08
C LEU A 62 -151.53 4.43 56.39
N TRP A 63 -151.14 3.67 55.37
CA TRP A 63 -150.32 2.47 55.54
C TRP A 63 -148.85 2.78 55.85
N ALA A 64 -148.36 3.94 55.41
CA ALA A 64 -146.98 4.37 55.65
C ALA A 64 -146.70 4.58 57.15
N GLU A 65 -147.65 5.13 57.91
CA GLU A 65 -147.46 5.42 59.34
C GLU A 65 -147.31 4.16 60.22
N ARG A 66 -147.98 3.05 59.87
CA ARG A 66 -148.00 1.82 60.68
C ARG A 66 -146.67 1.05 60.63
N ILE A 67 -145.99 1.07 59.49
CA ILE A 67 -144.71 0.38 59.28
C ILE A 67 -143.58 1.07 60.06
N GLN A 68 -143.67 2.39 60.23
CA GLN A 68 -142.64 3.19 60.86
C GLN A 68 -142.44 2.90 62.36
N ALA A 69 -143.50 2.51 63.07
CA ALA A 69 -143.42 2.13 64.49
C ALA A 69 -142.66 0.81 64.74
N LYS A 70 -142.68 -0.13 63.78
CA LYS A 70 -142.06 -1.45 63.92
C LYS A 70 -140.54 -1.40 63.82
N ILE A 71 -140.02 -0.49 62.97
CA ILE A 71 -138.59 -0.24 62.75
C ILE A 71 -137.86 0.15 64.05
N GLN A 72 -138.50 0.92 64.93
CA GLN A 72 -137.86 1.42 66.16
C GLN A 72 -137.50 0.30 67.16
N SER A 73 -138.28 -0.79 67.22
CA SER A 73 -138.04 -1.90 68.15
C SER A 73 -136.79 -2.74 67.82
N ILE A 74 -136.56 -3.03 66.54
CA ILE A 74 -135.44 -3.87 66.06
C ILE A 74 -134.09 -3.17 66.28
N THR A 75 -134.08 -1.85 66.16
CA THR A 75 -132.87 -1.02 66.28
C THR A 75 -132.21 -1.12 67.67
N HIS A 76 -132.98 -1.39 68.73
CA HIS A 76 -132.44 -1.45 70.10
C HIS A 76 -131.67 -2.75 70.41
N SER A 77 -131.99 -3.86 69.73
CA SER A 77 -131.33 -5.17 69.92
C SER A 77 -129.91 -5.19 69.33
N LEU A 78 -129.75 -4.61 68.13
CA LEU A 78 -128.49 -4.53 67.37
C LEU A 78 -127.33 -3.90 68.16
N LEU A 79 -127.63 -2.89 68.96
CA LEU A 79 -126.62 -2.08 69.65
C LEU A 79 -125.88 -2.85 70.77
N SER A 80 -126.48 -3.93 71.30
CA SER A 80 -125.90 -4.75 72.38
C SER A 80 -124.91 -5.82 71.88
N MET A 81 -125.04 -6.28 70.62
CA MET A 81 -124.16 -7.28 70.04
C MET A 81 -122.84 -6.67 69.53
N GLU A 82 -122.87 -5.39 69.13
CA GLU A 82 -121.71 -4.66 68.59
C GLU A 82 -120.56 -4.48 69.61
N GLN A 83 -120.88 -4.32 70.90
CA GLN A 83 -119.86 -4.17 71.95
C GLN A 83 -119.04 -5.44 72.23
N LYS A 84 -119.57 -6.64 71.93
CA LYS A 84 -118.86 -7.92 72.18
C LYS A 84 -117.87 -8.29 71.06
N LEU A 85 -118.09 -7.80 69.83
CA LEU A 85 -117.25 -8.13 68.68
C LEU A 85 -115.86 -7.45 68.74
N GLY A 86 -115.81 -6.20 69.20
CA GLY A 86 -114.60 -5.37 69.13
C GLY A 86 -113.42 -5.80 70.02
N VAL A 87 -113.65 -6.55 71.10
CA VAL A 87 -112.56 -7.06 71.97
C VAL A 87 -111.87 -8.29 71.37
N SER A 88 -112.58 -9.06 70.54
CA SER A 88 -112.07 -10.30 69.94
C SER A 88 -111.23 -10.04 68.67
N ASP A 89 -111.43 -8.92 67.97
CA ASP A 89 -110.70 -8.56 66.75
C ASP A 89 -109.22 -8.19 66.98
N ALA A 90 -108.93 -7.56 68.14
CA ALA A 90 -107.58 -7.13 68.48
C ALA A 90 -106.61 -8.30 68.74
N ALA A 91 -107.10 -9.44 69.26
CA ALA A 91 -106.28 -10.62 69.55
C ALA A 91 -105.90 -11.41 68.28
N LYS A 92 -106.81 -11.50 67.29
CA LYS A 92 -106.60 -12.22 66.02
C LYS A 92 -105.56 -11.52 65.13
N THR A 93 -105.60 -10.18 65.07
CA THR A 93 -104.67 -9.38 64.26
C THR A 93 -103.22 -9.46 64.72
N GLN A 94 -102.96 -9.55 66.03
CA GLN A 94 -101.60 -9.67 66.57
C GLN A 94 -101.01 -11.09 66.36
N PHE A 95 -101.84 -12.14 66.44
CA PHE A 95 -101.42 -13.51 66.15
C PHE A 95 -100.98 -13.69 64.68
N ASP A 96 -101.75 -13.15 63.73
CA ASP A 96 -101.43 -13.23 62.29
C ASP A 96 -100.17 -12.45 61.91
N GLN A 97 -99.87 -11.35 62.61
CA GLN A 97 -98.63 -10.57 62.40
C GLN A 97 -97.39 -11.35 62.88
N ALA A 98 -97.45 -11.97 64.06
CA ALA A 98 -96.32 -12.74 64.59
C ALA A 98 -96.03 -14.00 63.75
N TYR A 99 -97.07 -14.67 63.24
CA TYR A 99 -96.93 -15.85 62.38
C TYR A 99 -96.27 -15.52 61.02
N LYS A 100 -96.64 -14.40 60.38
CA LYS A 100 -96.04 -13.94 59.12
C LYS A 100 -94.54 -13.64 59.24
N LEU A 101 -94.12 -13.05 60.36
CA LEU A 101 -92.71 -12.71 60.58
C LEU A 101 -91.83 -13.96 60.72
N ILE A 102 -92.29 -15.00 61.42
CA ILE A 102 -91.55 -16.27 61.52
C ILE A 102 -91.45 -16.97 60.17
N THR A 103 -92.53 -16.97 59.38
CA THR A 103 -92.49 -17.59 58.05
C THR A 103 -91.50 -16.91 57.10
N SER A 104 -91.18 -15.62 57.33
CA SER A 104 -90.18 -14.88 56.55
C SER A 104 -88.73 -15.20 56.91
N ILE A 105 -88.49 -15.81 58.08
CA ILE A 105 -87.14 -16.11 58.60
C ILE A 105 -86.82 -17.61 58.40
N VAL A 106 -87.75 -18.50 58.70
CA VAL A 106 -87.52 -19.97 58.73
C VAL A 106 -88.20 -20.71 57.56
N GLY A 107 -89.15 -20.08 56.86
CA GLY A 107 -89.99 -20.72 55.82
C GLY A 107 -91.36 -21.17 56.34
N GLU A 108 -92.09 -22.00 55.60
CA GLU A 108 -93.42 -22.48 56.05
C GLU A 108 -93.33 -23.35 57.32
N VAL A 109 -94.02 -22.94 58.38
CA VAL A 109 -94.08 -23.64 59.68
C VAL A 109 -95.54 -23.80 60.08
N GLU A 110 -95.96 -24.99 60.52
CA GLU A 110 -97.34 -25.22 60.99
C GLU A 110 -97.68 -24.32 62.20
N ARG A 111 -98.93 -23.84 62.29
CA ARG A 111 -99.40 -22.88 63.33
C ARG A 111 -99.13 -23.33 64.77
N GLN A 112 -99.03 -24.63 65.03
CA GLN A 112 -98.71 -25.19 66.35
C GLN A 112 -97.21 -25.15 66.68
N ASN A 113 -96.36 -25.11 65.67
CA ASN A 113 -94.89 -25.15 65.79
C ASN A 113 -94.24 -23.76 65.63
N ALA A 114 -95.03 -22.71 65.36
CA ALA A 114 -94.52 -21.35 65.14
C ALA A 114 -93.74 -20.80 66.34
N TRP A 115 -94.17 -21.12 67.58
CA TRP A 115 -93.50 -20.64 68.79
C TRP A 115 -92.09 -21.25 69.00
N SER A 116 -91.89 -22.53 68.67
CA SER A 116 -90.57 -23.18 68.84
C SER A 116 -89.56 -22.67 67.81
N ALA A 117 -89.99 -22.44 66.56
CA ALA A 117 -89.18 -21.86 65.50
C ALA A 117 -88.77 -20.39 65.77
N ALA A 118 -89.65 -19.60 66.39
CA ALA A 118 -89.33 -18.24 66.82
C ALA A 118 -88.19 -18.21 67.85
N LYS A 119 -88.18 -19.18 68.76
CA LYS A 119 -87.22 -19.27 69.87
C LYS A 119 -85.81 -19.67 69.42
N SER A 120 -85.67 -20.56 68.42
CA SER A 120 -84.36 -20.94 67.87
C SER A 120 -83.73 -19.80 67.08
N ALA A 121 -84.51 -19.13 66.22
CA ALA A 121 -84.02 -18.04 65.39
C ALA A 121 -83.49 -16.85 66.22
N LEU A 122 -84.14 -16.52 67.35
CA LEU A 122 -83.66 -15.48 68.27
C LEU A 122 -82.36 -15.85 69.01
N ARG A 123 -82.07 -17.16 69.20
CA ARG A 123 -80.82 -17.62 69.83
C ARG A 123 -79.63 -17.53 68.89
N GLU A 124 -79.82 -17.97 67.64
CA GLU A 124 -78.79 -17.93 66.59
C GLU A 124 -78.39 -16.48 66.23
N TRP A 125 -79.35 -15.56 66.28
CA TRP A 125 -79.11 -14.12 66.08
C TRP A 125 -78.00 -13.54 66.98
N SER A 126 -77.92 -13.96 68.24
CA SER A 126 -76.89 -13.49 69.18
C SER A 126 -75.48 -13.95 68.82
N SER A 127 -75.34 -15.17 68.30
CA SER A 127 -74.07 -15.76 67.87
C SER A 127 -73.53 -15.07 66.61
N HIS A 128 -74.38 -14.86 65.60
CA HIS A 128 -73.98 -14.18 64.37
C HIS A 128 -73.54 -12.73 64.62
N ARG A 129 -74.15 -12.03 65.61
CA ARG A 129 -73.77 -10.67 65.99
C ARG A 129 -72.33 -10.59 66.51
N HIS A 130 -71.92 -11.53 67.36
CA HIS A 130 -70.53 -11.59 67.87
C HIS A 130 -69.50 -11.93 66.77
N GLN A 131 -69.87 -12.76 65.78
CA GLN A 131 -68.97 -13.12 64.68
C GLN A 131 -68.82 -11.98 63.66
N ALA A 132 -69.89 -11.24 63.38
CA ALA A 132 -69.86 -10.10 62.45
C ALA A 132 -68.99 -8.93 62.95
N ASP A 133 -68.91 -8.70 64.27
CA ASP A 133 -68.07 -7.64 64.85
C ASP A 133 -66.55 -7.87 64.63
N ARG A 134 -66.12 -9.12 64.33
CA ARG A 134 -64.71 -9.48 64.09
C ARG A 134 -64.21 -9.19 62.67
N VAL A 135 -65.07 -8.84 61.72
CA VAL A 135 -64.71 -8.65 60.30
C VAL A 135 -63.64 -7.56 60.11
N HIS A 136 -63.76 -6.42 60.81
CA HIS A 136 -62.85 -5.28 60.61
C HIS A 136 -61.43 -5.53 61.16
N PRO A 137 -61.23 -6.06 62.38
CA PRO A 137 -59.91 -6.47 62.88
C PRO A 137 -59.20 -7.50 61.99
N ILE A 138 -59.92 -8.52 61.51
CA ILE A 138 -59.34 -9.59 60.68
C ILE A 138 -58.85 -9.03 59.33
N ARG A 139 -59.61 -8.11 58.69
CA ARG A 139 -59.20 -7.47 57.43
C ARG A 139 -57.89 -6.66 57.56
N MET A 140 -57.69 -5.97 58.68
CA MET A 140 -56.47 -5.20 58.91
C MET A 140 -55.25 -6.11 59.08
N GLN A 141 -55.39 -7.20 59.84
CA GLN A 141 -54.32 -8.19 60.04
C GLN A 141 -53.97 -8.92 58.73
N LEU A 142 -54.98 -9.27 57.94
CA LEU A 142 -54.82 -9.92 56.64
C LEU A 142 -54.11 -9.01 55.63
N ALA A 143 -54.45 -7.71 55.58
CA ALA A 143 -53.77 -6.76 54.71
C ALA A 143 -52.28 -6.59 55.05
N GLU A 144 -51.92 -6.59 56.34
CA GLU A 144 -50.53 -6.52 56.80
C GLU A 144 -49.74 -7.78 56.41
N LEU A 145 -50.32 -8.98 56.60
CA LEU A 145 -49.66 -10.24 56.23
C LEU A 145 -49.59 -10.43 54.71
N GLU A 146 -50.58 -10.00 53.94
CA GLU A 146 -50.54 -10.02 52.47
C GLU A 146 -49.45 -9.09 51.91
N GLN A 147 -49.23 -7.93 52.55
CA GLN A 147 -48.11 -7.04 52.21
C GLN A 147 -46.75 -7.69 52.49
N ARG A 148 -46.60 -8.39 53.63
CA ARG A 148 -45.38 -9.16 53.94
C ARG A 148 -45.18 -10.33 52.99
N LEU A 149 -46.26 -11.00 52.56
CA LEU A 149 -46.23 -12.08 51.57
C LEU A 149 -45.75 -11.57 50.20
N GLN A 150 -46.23 -10.40 49.76
CA GLN A 150 -45.73 -9.76 48.54
C GLN A 150 -44.24 -9.40 48.63
N GLN A 151 -43.79 -8.91 49.79
CA GLN A 151 -42.37 -8.64 50.02
C GLN A 151 -41.54 -9.94 49.97
N ARG A 152 -42.03 -11.06 50.52
CA ARG A 152 -41.38 -12.38 50.46
C ARG A 152 -41.28 -12.87 49.02
N ASN A 153 -42.37 -12.78 48.24
CA ASN A 153 -42.36 -13.17 46.82
C ASN A 153 -41.40 -12.33 45.98
N ASN A 154 -41.25 -11.03 46.28
CA ASN A 154 -40.28 -10.17 45.61
C ASN A 154 -38.84 -10.53 46.02
N ALA A 155 -38.60 -10.85 47.30
CA ALA A 155 -37.32 -11.32 47.81
C ALA A 155 -36.93 -12.66 47.15
N GLU A 156 -37.86 -13.60 47.01
CA GLU A 156 -37.63 -14.90 46.37
C GLU A 156 -37.28 -14.74 44.88
N ARG A 157 -37.91 -13.78 44.18
CA ARG A 157 -37.54 -13.43 42.80
C ARG A 157 -36.14 -12.82 42.73
N GLN A 158 -35.79 -11.90 43.63
CA GLN A 158 -34.46 -11.30 43.68
C GLN A 158 -33.39 -12.34 44.00
N LEU A 159 -33.68 -13.32 44.86
CA LEU A 159 -32.80 -14.44 45.19
C LEU A 159 -32.64 -15.39 44.00
N ALA A 160 -33.71 -15.68 43.26
CA ALA A 160 -33.64 -16.45 42.02
C ALA A 160 -32.84 -15.75 40.91
N GLU A 161 -32.98 -14.43 40.78
CA GLU A 161 -32.18 -13.63 39.86
C GLU A 161 -30.69 -13.61 40.26
N PHE A 162 -30.39 -13.48 41.56
CA PHE A 162 -29.05 -13.58 42.10
C PHE A 162 -28.43 -14.96 41.83
N ASN A 163 -29.13 -16.06 42.17
CA ASN A 163 -28.66 -17.43 41.95
C ASN A 163 -28.43 -17.73 40.47
N LYS A 164 -29.25 -17.16 39.57
CA LYS A 164 -29.08 -17.29 38.12
C LYS A 164 -27.84 -16.53 37.61
N GLN A 165 -27.53 -15.36 38.16
CA GLN A 165 -26.37 -14.56 37.77
C GLN A 165 -25.06 -15.06 38.39
N TYR A 166 -25.12 -15.54 39.64
CA TYR A 166 -23.98 -16.10 40.36
C TYR A 166 -23.65 -17.54 39.92
N GLY A 167 -24.63 -18.24 39.30
CA GLY A 167 -24.44 -19.56 38.70
C GLY A 167 -24.40 -20.72 39.71
N LYS A 168 -24.72 -20.44 40.99
CA LYS A 168 -24.88 -21.43 42.07
C LYS A 168 -26.18 -21.14 42.81
N ASN A 169 -26.87 -22.19 43.24
CA ASN A 169 -28.01 -22.04 44.15
C ASN A 169 -27.47 -21.84 45.56
N VAL A 170 -27.64 -20.63 46.09
CA VAL A 170 -27.30 -20.26 47.46
C VAL A 170 -28.61 -20.21 48.25
N GLU A 171 -28.63 -20.87 49.41
CA GLU A 171 -29.78 -20.82 50.31
C GLU A 171 -29.77 -19.54 51.15
N PRO A 172 -30.92 -19.09 51.67
CA PRO A 172 -31.01 -17.81 52.38
C PRO A 172 -30.09 -17.71 53.62
N ASP A 173 -29.83 -18.83 54.29
CA ASP A 173 -28.94 -18.92 55.47
C ASP A 173 -27.45 -18.66 55.12
N ASP A 174 -27.05 -18.98 53.89
CA ASP A 174 -25.65 -18.87 53.42
C ASP A 174 -25.34 -17.50 52.79
N LEU A 175 -26.31 -16.57 52.74
CA LEU A 175 -26.11 -15.26 52.09
C LEU A 175 -25.14 -14.36 52.86
N PHE A 176 -25.10 -14.45 54.19
CA PHE A 176 -24.18 -13.65 55.01
C PHE A 176 -22.72 -14.13 54.88
N THR A 177 -22.49 -15.44 54.88
CA THR A 177 -21.14 -16.02 54.66
C THR A 177 -20.64 -15.69 53.26
N LEU A 178 -21.51 -15.74 52.25
CA LEU A 178 -21.17 -15.35 50.89
C LEU A 178 -20.83 -13.86 50.75
N GLN A 179 -21.40 -12.99 51.58
CA GLN A 179 -21.06 -11.56 51.63
C GLN A 179 -19.60 -11.38 52.04
N GLU A 180 -19.21 -11.99 53.16
CA GLU A 180 -17.84 -11.91 53.70
C GLU A 180 -16.82 -12.47 52.70
N GLU A 181 -17.15 -13.58 52.03
CA GLU A 181 -16.31 -14.16 50.97
C GLU A 181 -16.15 -13.24 49.76
N LEU A 182 -17.22 -12.57 49.33
CA LEU A 182 -17.17 -11.63 48.19
C LEU A 182 -16.43 -10.34 48.54
N GLU A 183 -16.58 -9.83 49.76
CA GLU A 183 -15.87 -8.64 50.24
C GLU A 183 -14.36 -8.89 50.34
N ALA A 184 -13.94 -10.01 50.96
CA ALA A 184 -12.54 -10.42 51.02
C ALA A 184 -11.93 -10.59 49.62
N LYS A 185 -12.69 -11.21 48.69
CA LYS A 185 -12.24 -11.40 47.31
C LYS A 185 -12.13 -10.10 46.52
N ILE A 186 -13.00 -9.11 46.78
CA ILE A 186 -12.91 -7.78 46.18
C ILE A 186 -11.67 -7.03 46.69
N GLU A 187 -11.33 -7.17 47.97
CA GLU A 187 -10.12 -6.57 48.56
C GLU A 187 -8.85 -7.19 47.94
N GLU A 188 -8.75 -8.52 47.89
CA GLU A 188 -7.64 -9.22 47.21
C GLU A 188 -7.48 -8.82 45.73
N LEU A 189 -8.59 -8.73 44.99
CA LEU A 189 -8.59 -8.32 43.58
C LEU A 189 -8.25 -6.83 43.41
N SER A 190 -8.62 -5.98 44.38
CA SER A 190 -8.27 -4.55 44.38
C SER A 190 -6.77 -4.36 44.56
N ASP A 191 -6.18 -5.04 45.54
CA ASP A 191 -4.74 -4.99 45.82
C ASP A 191 -3.92 -5.52 44.63
N TYR A 192 -4.37 -6.61 44.01
CA TYR A 192 -3.77 -7.12 42.77
C TYR A 192 -3.83 -6.10 41.62
N VAL A 193 -4.95 -5.39 41.46
CA VAL A 193 -5.09 -4.37 40.40
C VAL A 193 -4.19 -3.15 40.67
N SER A 194 -3.96 -2.75 41.92
CA SER A 194 -2.98 -1.69 42.23
C SER A 194 -1.55 -2.13 41.95
N ASP A 195 -1.14 -3.31 42.42
CA ASP A 195 0.21 -3.85 42.22
C ASP A 195 0.51 -4.08 40.74
N SER A 196 -0.51 -4.50 39.97
CA SER A 196 -0.40 -4.65 38.53
C SER A 196 -0.09 -3.33 37.81
N GLY A 197 -0.55 -2.20 38.35
CA GLY A 197 -0.29 -0.88 37.81
C GLY A 197 1.19 -0.49 37.92
N GLU A 198 1.80 -0.76 39.08
CA GLU A 198 3.22 -0.48 39.33
C GLU A 198 4.14 -1.37 38.50
N GLN A 199 3.89 -2.68 38.45
CA GLN A 199 4.69 -3.62 37.64
C GLN A 199 4.61 -3.30 36.14
N ARG A 200 3.41 -2.93 35.65
CA ARG A 200 3.24 -2.46 34.27
C ARG A 200 4.06 -1.20 33.99
N MET A 201 4.15 -0.28 34.94
CA MET A 201 4.93 0.95 34.79
C MET A 201 6.43 0.65 34.75
N GLN A 202 6.92 -0.26 35.60
CA GLN A 202 8.32 -0.71 35.61
C GLN A 202 8.71 -1.39 34.29
N MET A 203 7.92 -2.36 33.82
CA MET A 203 8.17 -3.03 32.53
C MET A 203 8.15 -2.06 31.34
N ARG A 204 7.28 -1.05 31.35
CA ARG A 204 7.27 0.02 30.32
C ARG A 204 8.52 0.89 30.39
N GLN A 205 8.98 1.24 31.59
CA GLN A 205 10.20 2.02 31.77
C GLN A 205 11.43 1.25 31.26
N GLU A 206 11.53 -0.04 31.56
CA GLU A 206 12.58 -0.91 31.02
C GLU A 206 12.52 -1.02 29.49
N LEU A 207 11.33 -1.20 28.91
CA LEU A 207 11.13 -1.20 27.46
C LEU A 207 11.60 0.10 26.81
N ASP A 208 11.32 1.25 27.41
CA ASP A 208 11.74 2.55 26.88
C ASP A 208 13.26 2.76 27.01
N GLN A 209 13.88 2.28 28.10
CA GLN A 209 15.35 2.27 28.24
C GLN A 209 16.02 1.39 27.16
N LEU A 210 15.50 0.18 26.92
CA LEU A 210 16.00 -0.72 25.87
C LEU A 210 15.85 -0.10 24.48
N LYS A 211 14.71 0.56 24.19
CA LYS A 211 14.51 1.28 22.92
C LYS A 211 15.54 2.40 22.73
N GLN A 212 15.80 3.21 23.75
CA GLN A 212 16.79 4.27 23.69
C GLN A 212 18.22 3.73 23.50
N GLN A 213 18.59 2.64 24.16
CA GLN A 213 19.89 1.99 23.97
C GLN A 213 20.03 1.42 22.55
N ILE A 214 19.01 0.72 22.04
CA ILE A 214 18.98 0.21 20.67
C ILE A 214 19.11 1.36 19.66
N GLU A 215 18.44 2.50 19.87
CA GLU A 215 18.58 3.66 18.99
C GLU A 215 19.99 4.27 19.00
N LYS A 216 20.64 4.35 20.16
CA LYS A 216 22.04 4.81 20.27
C LYS A 216 22.97 3.89 19.50
N LEU A 217 22.86 2.57 19.70
CA LEU A 217 23.68 1.58 19.01
C LEU A 217 23.40 1.58 17.50
N ARG A 218 22.15 1.75 17.07
CA ARG A 218 21.78 1.88 15.64
C ARG A 218 22.42 3.10 14.98
N LYS A 219 22.61 4.20 15.69
CA LYS A 219 23.32 5.39 15.17
C LYS A 219 24.83 5.17 15.11
N GLN A 220 25.39 4.36 16.02
CA GLN A 220 26.82 4.06 16.06
C GLN A 220 27.23 2.98 15.05
N ALA A 221 26.34 2.03 14.74
CA ALA A 221 26.62 0.89 13.87
C ALA A 221 27.16 1.27 12.48
N PRO A 222 26.62 2.26 11.74
CA PRO A 222 27.17 2.64 10.43
C PRO A 222 28.62 3.15 10.50
N VAL A 223 28.95 3.89 11.56
CA VAL A 223 30.31 4.40 11.78
C VAL A 223 31.26 3.26 12.13
N TRP A 224 30.77 2.29 12.92
CA TRP A 224 31.51 1.08 13.25
C TRP A 224 31.76 0.19 12.01
N PHE A 225 30.76 -0.01 11.15
CA PHE A 225 30.98 -0.78 9.92
C PHE A 225 31.93 -0.08 8.94
N ALA A 226 31.81 1.23 8.75
CA ALA A 226 32.75 1.98 7.93
C ALA A 226 34.19 1.86 8.48
N ALA A 227 34.33 1.89 9.81
CA ALA A 227 35.61 1.64 10.48
C ALA A 227 36.10 0.20 10.27
N GLN A 228 35.22 -0.80 10.33
CA GLN A 228 35.58 -2.20 10.13
C GLN A 228 35.94 -2.52 8.67
N ASP A 229 35.24 -1.94 7.71
CA ASP A 229 35.56 -2.05 6.28
C ASP A 229 36.93 -1.42 5.99
N ALA A 230 37.19 -0.23 6.54
CA ALA A 230 38.51 0.41 6.43
C ALA A 230 39.61 -0.42 7.10
N LEU A 231 39.35 -1.01 8.26
CA LEU A 231 40.28 -1.94 8.93
C LEU A 231 40.55 -3.18 8.08
N THR A 232 39.50 -3.76 7.49
CA THR A 232 39.62 -4.94 6.63
C THR A 232 40.43 -4.64 5.38
N GLN A 233 40.22 -3.47 4.76
CA GLN A 233 41.03 -2.98 3.65
C GLN A 233 42.51 -2.81 4.03
N LEU A 234 42.80 -2.24 5.21
CA LEU A 234 44.18 -2.16 5.70
C LEU A 234 44.80 -3.55 5.92
N CYS A 235 44.04 -4.49 6.47
CA CYS A 235 44.47 -5.88 6.65
C CYS A 235 44.74 -6.58 5.31
N GLU A 236 43.89 -6.37 4.30
CA GLU A 236 44.08 -6.93 2.95
C GLU A 236 45.30 -6.34 2.24
N GLN A 237 45.52 -5.03 2.34
CA GLN A 237 46.66 -4.33 1.73
C GLN A 237 48.00 -4.74 2.35
N THR A 238 48.01 -5.04 3.66
CA THR A 238 49.23 -5.35 4.41
C THR A 238 49.44 -6.83 4.67
N HIS A 239 48.40 -7.65 4.43
CA HIS A 239 48.33 -9.07 4.82
C HIS A 239 48.60 -9.32 6.31
N GLN A 240 48.31 -8.33 7.16
CA GLN A 240 48.43 -8.42 8.61
C GLN A 240 47.07 -8.26 9.28
N SER A 241 46.85 -8.93 10.41
CA SER A 241 45.64 -8.81 11.20
C SER A 241 45.89 -7.90 12.42
N PHE A 242 45.05 -6.88 12.59
CA PHE A 242 45.09 -6.00 13.75
C PHE A 242 43.91 -6.28 14.69
N GLU A 243 44.20 -6.69 15.92
CA GLU A 243 43.20 -6.96 16.96
C GLU A 243 43.01 -5.79 17.91
N THR A 244 44.01 -4.90 18.01
CA THR A 244 43.98 -3.75 18.93
C THR A 244 44.46 -2.47 18.27
N SER A 245 43.97 -1.33 18.78
CA SER A 245 44.39 0.01 18.34
C SER A 245 45.91 0.21 18.42
N ASN A 246 46.58 -0.40 19.39
CA ASN A 246 48.02 -0.26 19.58
C ASN A 246 48.81 -0.88 18.41
N GLN A 247 48.38 -2.05 17.93
CA GLN A 247 49.04 -2.74 16.81
C GLN A 247 48.97 -1.91 15.51
N VAL A 248 47.86 -1.20 15.27
CA VAL A 248 47.74 -0.29 14.12
C VAL A 248 48.73 0.86 14.23
N THR A 249 48.86 1.46 15.42
CA THR A 249 49.81 2.56 15.64
C THR A 249 51.27 2.11 15.58
N GLU A 250 51.59 0.92 16.09
CA GLU A 250 52.92 0.32 16.00
C GLU A 250 53.29 0.02 14.54
N TYR A 251 52.37 -0.56 13.77
CA TYR A 251 52.62 -0.83 12.35
C TYR A 251 52.75 0.46 11.53
N MET A 252 51.99 1.51 11.86
CA MET A 252 52.15 2.83 11.25
C MET A 252 53.54 3.42 11.53
N GLN A 253 54.10 3.22 12.73
CA GLN A 253 55.48 3.61 13.04
C GLN A 253 56.50 2.82 12.22
N GLN A 254 56.32 1.50 12.10
CA GLN A 254 57.18 0.67 11.23
C GLN A 254 57.09 1.08 9.76
N LEU A 255 55.91 1.46 9.27
CA LEU A 255 55.74 2.00 7.91
C LEU A 255 56.51 3.31 7.71
N LEU A 256 56.49 4.21 8.69
CA LEU A 256 57.26 5.46 8.65
C LEU A 256 58.78 5.22 8.65
N GLU A 257 59.26 4.23 9.41
CA GLU A 257 60.67 3.83 9.39
C GLU A 257 61.06 3.27 8.02
N LYS A 258 60.25 2.35 7.47
CA LYS A 258 60.44 1.81 6.12
C LYS A 258 60.38 2.88 5.04
N GLU A 259 59.48 3.86 5.16
CA GLU A 259 59.41 5.00 4.24
C GLU A 259 60.73 5.77 4.24
N ARG A 260 61.26 6.09 5.43
CA ARG A 260 62.54 6.79 5.56
C ARG A 260 63.68 5.98 4.96
N GLU A 261 63.79 4.70 5.27
CA GLU A 261 64.83 3.84 4.69
C GLU A 261 64.73 3.77 3.17
N ALA A 262 63.54 3.56 2.62
CA ALA A 262 63.32 3.48 1.17
C ALA A 262 63.59 4.83 0.47
N THR A 263 63.22 5.96 1.07
CA THR A 263 63.52 7.29 0.53
C THR A 263 65.01 7.57 0.49
N VAL A 264 65.75 7.22 1.55
CA VAL A 264 67.22 7.34 1.57
C VAL A 264 67.85 6.47 0.48
N LEU A 265 67.43 5.22 0.35
CA LEU A 265 67.93 4.33 -0.71
C LEU A 265 67.66 4.90 -2.11
N ARG A 266 66.43 5.38 -2.37
CA ARG A 266 66.07 6.04 -3.63
C ARG A 266 66.97 7.23 -3.92
N ASP A 267 67.20 8.08 -2.92
CA ASP A 267 67.97 9.32 -3.08
C ASP A 267 69.47 9.03 -3.26
N GLU A 268 70.01 8.00 -2.60
CA GLU A 268 71.37 7.51 -2.86
C GLU A 268 71.53 6.99 -4.30
N THR A 269 70.56 6.20 -4.78
CA THR A 269 70.57 5.67 -6.16
C THR A 269 70.44 6.80 -7.18
N ALA A 270 69.61 7.81 -6.90
CA ALA A 270 69.48 9.02 -7.71
C ALA A 270 70.79 9.82 -7.77
N ALA A 271 71.45 10.01 -6.63
CA ALA A 271 72.72 10.71 -6.56
C ALA A 271 73.83 9.97 -7.33
N ARG A 272 73.90 8.64 -7.21
CA ARG A 272 74.84 7.81 -8.00
C ARG A 272 74.54 7.88 -9.50
N LYS A 273 73.26 7.82 -9.88
CA LYS A 273 72.84 7.97 -11.28
C LYS A 273 73.28 9.34 -11.83
N GLN A 274 73.05 10.43 -11.10
CA GLN A 274 73.48 11.78 -11.50
C GLN A 274 75.01 11.89 -11.64
N GLN A 275 75.78 11.24 -10.75
CA GLN A 275 77.24 11.19 -10.86
C GLN A 275 77.70 10.47 -12.13
N ILE A 276 77.10 9.33 -12.46
CA ILE A 276 77.40 8.58 -13.70
C ILE A 276 76.98 9.39 -14.93
N GLU A 277 75.80 10.02 -14.91
CA GLU A 277 75.34 10.89 -16.01
C GLU A 277 76.31 12.06 -16.24
N ALA A 278 76.81 12.70 -15.18
CA ALA A 278 77.82 13.75 -15.29
C ALA A 278 79.17 13.23 -15.82
N GLN A 279 79.55 11.99 -15.51
CA GLN A 279 80.75 11.36 -16.07
C GLN A 279 80.60 11.03 -17.56
N ILE A 280 79.45 10.48 -17.95
CA ILE A 280 79.09 10.22 -19.34
C ILE A 280 79.14 11.54 -20.12
N GLU A 281 78.52 12.60 -19.60
CA GLU A 281 78.48 13.90 -20.26
C GLU A 281 79.91 14.42 -20.52
N ARG A 282 80.80 14.37 -19.52
CA ARG A 282 82.21 14.78 -19.67
C ARG A 282 82.96 13.96 -20.73
N LEU A 283 82.81 12.63 -20.73
CA LEU A 283 83.50 11.75 -21.67
C LEU A 283 82.90 11.79 -23.08
N SER A 284 81.62 12.16 -23.20
CA SER A 284 80.88 12.25 -24.48
C SER A 284 81.12 13.55 -25.26
N GLN A 285 81.81 14.52 -24.66
CA GLN A 285 82.14 15.77 -25.35
C GLN A 285 82.98 15.46 -26.60
N PRO A 286 82.63 16.03 -27.77
CA PRO A 286 83.33 15.74 -29.00
C PRO A 286 84.81 16.13 -28.86
N SER A 287 85.69 15.14 -29.05
CA SER A 287 87.13 15.37 -29.13
C SER A 287 87.41 16.37 -30.25
N GLY A 288 88.34 17.30 -30.03
CA GLY A 288 88.76 18.27 -31.04
C GLY A 288 88.93 17.58 -32.39
N ALA A 289 88.09 17.96 -33.34
CA ALA A 289 87.81 17.19 -34.55
C ALA A 289 89.11 16.77 -35.24
N GLU A 290 89.26 15.47 -35.50
CA GLU A 290 90.21 15.05 -36.53
C GLU A 290 89.81 15.71 -37.83
N ASP A 291 90.75 16.40 -38.46
CA ASP A 291 90.56 16.89 -39.81
C ASP A 291 90.31 15.67 -40.70
N SER A 292 89.10 15.56 -41.27
CA SER A 292 88.68 14.43 -42.13
C SER A 292 89.66 14.16 -43.29
N ARG A 293 90.45 15.17 -43.66
CA ARG A 293 91.51 15.07 -44.68
C ARG A 293 92.63 14.14 -44.24
N LEU A 294 92.97 14.06 -42.95
CA LEU A 294 94.07 13.23 -42.45
C LEU A 294 93.81 11.73 -42.61
N ILE A 295 92.56 11.29 -42.43
CA ILE A 295 92.16 9.88 -42.65
C ILE A 295 92.36 9.51 -44.13
N THR A 296 91.90 10.39 -45.03
CA THR A 296 92.04 10.20 -46.48
C THR A 296 93.52 10.20 -46.91
N LEU A 297 94.35 11.03 -46.28
CA LEU A 297 95.79 11.09 -46.53
C LEU A 297 96.51 9.84 -46.01
N ALA A 298 96.15 9.32 -44.84
CA ALA A 298 96.74 8.09 -44.30
C ALA A 298 96.48 6.88 -45.21
N GLU A 299 95.26 6.73 -45.72
CA GLU A 299 94.93 5.69 -46.71
C GLU A 299 95.76 5.85 -48.00
N ARG A 300 95.95 7.09 -48.48
CA ARG A 300 96.72 7.37 -49.70
C ARG A 300 98.21 6.99 -49.56
N PHE A 301 98.79 7.14 -48.36
CA PHE A 301 100.18 6.84 -48.08
C PHE A 301 100.44 5.42 -47.58
N ASN A 302 99.41 4.54 -47.54
CA ASN A 302 99.48 3.24 -46.86
C ASN A 302 100.03 3.35 -45.42
N GLY A 303 99.64 4.42 -44.73
CA GLY A 303 100.01 4.70 -43.34
C GLY A 303 98.83 4.54 -42.39
N VAL A 304 99.13 4.49 -41.09
CA VAL A 304 98.11 4.45 -40.02
C VAL A 304 98.22 5.75 -39.22
N LEU A 305 97.11 6.33 -38.79
CA LEU A 305 97.18 7.51 -37.91
C LEU A 305 97.77 7.12 -36.55
N LEU A 306 98.58 8.00 -35.99
CA LEU A 306 99.11 7.80 -34.64
C LEU A 306 97.99 7.73 -33.58
N SER A 307 96.85 8.39 -33.83
CA SER A 307 95.68 8.28 -32.98
C SER A 307 95.10 6.87 -32.93
N GLU A 308 95.07 6.16 -34.06
CA GLU A 308 94.55 4.79 -34.17
C GLU A 308 95.47 3.76 -33.49
N ILE A 309 96.79 3.97 -33.53
CA ILE A 309 97.76 3.12 -32.81
C ILE A 309 97.59 3.24 -31.29
N TYR A 310 97.26 4.44 -30.80
CA TYR A 310 97.09 4.74 -29.39
C TYR A 310 95.62 4.82 -28.95
N ASP A 311 94.70 4.19 -29.69
CA ASP A 311 93.27 4.17 -29.33
C ASP A 311 93.00 3.32 -28.08
N ASP A 312 93.85 2.33 -27.79
CA ASP A 312 93.72 1.39 -26.67
C ASP A 312 94.47 1.81 -25.39
N ILE A 313 95.10 3.00 -25.36
CA ILE A 313 95.73 3.52 -24.12
C ILE A 313 94.66 3.77 -23.04
N THR A 314 95.02 3.56 -21.77
CA THR A 314 94.19 3.91 -20.61
C THR A 314 93.76 5.39 -20.59
N LEU A 315 92.60 5.68 -20.00
CA LEU A 315 92.05 7.04 -19.89
C LEU A 315 92.93 7.99 -19.07
N ASP A 316 93.69 7.47 -18.11
CA ASP A 316 94.56 8.27 -17.23
C ASP A 316 95.87 8.67 -17.95
N ASP A 317 96.37 7.81 -18.84
CA ASP A 317 97.62 8.03 -19.58
C ASP A 317 97.40 8.77 -20.91
N ALA A 318 96.20 8.70 -21.49
CA ALA A 318 95.86 9.36 -22.75
C ALA A 318 96.14 10.89 -22.79
N PRO A 319 95.87 11.68 -21.73
CA PRO A 319 96.24 13.10 -21.65
C PRO A 319 97.76 13.33 -21.64
N TYR A 320 98.51 12.45 -20.97
CA TYR A 320 99.97 12.51 -20.93
C TYR A 320 100.55 12.28 -22.32
N PHE A 321 100.18 11.21 -23.02
CA PHE A 321 100.69 10.91 -24.35
C PHE A 321 100.24 11.96 -25.39
N SER A 322 99.01 12.46 -25.30
CA SER A 322 98.55 13.56 -26.16
C SER A 322 99.39 14.83 -25.99
N ALA A 323 99.83 15.14 -24.76
CA ALA A 323 100.74 16.24 -24.47
C ALA A 323 102.20 15.93 -24.87
N LEU A 324 102.62 14.66 -24.74
CA LEU A 324 103.95 14.18 -25.10
C LEU A 324 104.22 14.32 -26.60
N TYR A 325 103.26 14.01 -27.46
CA TYR A 325 103.40 14.16 -28.91
C TYR A 325 103.10 15.60 -29.39
N GLY A 326 102.31 16.37 -28.64
CA GLY A 326 102.05 17.78 -28.97
C GLY A 326 101.36 17.89 -30.35
N PRO A 327 101.83 18.74 -31.28
CA PRO A 327 101.27 18.81 -32.65
C PRO A 327 101.39 17.49 -33.44
N ALA A 328 102.41 16.68 -33.15
CA ALA A 328 102.63 15.39 -33.83
C ALA A 328 101.63 14.29 -33.42
N ARG A 329 100.67 14.58 -32.54
CA ARG A 329 99.57 13.65 -32.20
C ARG A 329 98.67 13.31 -33.41
N HIS A 330 98.69 14.17 -34.44
CA HIS A 330 97.99 13.97 -35.72
C HIS A 330 98.90 13.36 -36.80
N ALA A 331 100.05 12.78 -36.42
CA ALA A 331 100.99 12.24 -37.37
C ALA A 331 100.49 10.96 -38.05
N ILE A 332 100.96 10.73 -39.28
CA ILE A 332 100.77 9.48 -40.00
C ILE A 332 102.02 8.63 -39.82
N VAL A 333 101.87 7.43 -39.29
CA VAL A 333 102.94 6.45 -39.13
C VAL A 333 103.07 5.65 -40.43
N VAL A 334 104.26 5.63 -41.02
CA VAL A 334 104.54 4.93 -42.27
C VAL A 334 105.83 4.13 -42.13
N GLN A 335 105.92 2.99 -42.81
CA GLN A 335 107.07 2.09 -42.72
C GLN A 335 108.36 2.65 -43.34
N ASP A 336 108.25 3.49 -44.38
CA ASP A 336 109.39 4.11 -45.06
C ASP A 336 109.03 5.52 -45.54
N LEU A 337 109.73 6.54 -45.05
CA LEU A 337 109.52 7.94 -45.43
C LEU A 337 109.98 8.24 -46.86
N SER A 338 110.93 7.45 -47.38
CA SER A 338 111.52 7.65 -48.70
C SER A 338 110.51 7.42 -49.83
N ALA A 339 109.55 6.51 -49.62
CA ALA A 339 108.50 6.19 -50.59
C ALA A 339 107.41 7.27 -50.70
N ILE A 340 107.31 8.15 -49.69
CA ILE A 340 106.27 9.19 -49.59
C ILE A 340 106.74 10.48 -50.27
N GLU A 341 108.05 10.73 -50.34
CA GLU A 341 108.64 11.98 -50.84
C GLU A 341 108.15 12.34 -52.27
N GLU A 342 108.00 11.35 -53.15
CA GLU A 342 107.46 11.55 -54.51
C GLU A 342 105.95 11.87 -54.53
N GLN A 343 105.18 11.32 -53.58
CA GLN A 343 103.73 11.51 -53.49
C GLN A 343 103.36 12.84 -52.83
N LEU A 344 104.21 13.36 -51.93
CA LEU A 344 104.06 14.66 -51.27
C LEU A 344 103.99 15.83 -52.27
N ALA A 345 104.72 15.75 -53.38
CA ALA A 345 104.70 16.77 -54.43
C ALA A 345 103.35 16.85 -55.19
N SER A 346 102.47 15.86 -55.03
CA SER A 346 101.18 15.73 -55.74
C SER A 346 99.94 16.06 -54.89
N LEU A 347 100.14 16.64 -53.70
CA LEU A 347 99.05 17.01 -52.78
C LEU A 347 98.60 18.46 -53.02
N GLU A 348 97.33 18.66 -53.33
CA GLU A 348 96.71 20.00 -53.42
C GLU A 348 95.85 20.35 -52.19
N ASP A 349 95.29 19.35 -51.49
CA ASP A 349 94.44 19.53 -50.31
C ASP A 349 95.03 18.78 -49.10
N CYS A 350 95.83 19.50 -48.30
CA CYS A 350 96.41 19.02 -47.05
C CYS A 350 96.32 20.10 -45.95
N PRO A 351 96.40 19.71 -44.66
CA PRO A 351 96.53 20.68 -43.57
C PRO A 351 97.85 21.46 -43.66
N GLU A 352 97.92 22.62 -42.98
CA GLU A 352 99.10 23.50 -42.99
C GLU A 352 100.37 22.80 -42.50
N ASP A 353 100.24 21.98 -41.44
CA ASP A 353 101.32 21.15 -40.90
C ASP A 353 100.94 19.67 -41.00
N LEU A 354 101.78 18.87 -41.68
CA LEU A 354 101.64 17.42 -41.76
C LEU A 354 102.86 16.73 -41.15
N TYR A 355 102.63 15.89 -40.14
CA TYR A 355 103.67 15.15 -39.44
C TYR A 355 103.69 13.69 -39.90
N PHE A 356 104.88 13.16 -40.19
CA PHE A 356 105.09 11.74 -40.44
C PHE A 356 106.04 11.16 -39.41
N ILE A 357 105.81 9.90 -39.02
CA ILE A 357 106.72 9.15 -38.16
C ILE A 357 107.07 7.84 -38.86
N GLU A 358 108.36 7.56 -38.97
CA GLU A 358 108.84 6.28 -39.46
C GLU A 358 108.70 5.22 -38.36
N GLY A 359 107.96 4.15 -38.61
CA GLY A 359 107.75 3.08 -37.64
C GLY A 359 106.84 1.98 -38.15
N ASP A 360 106.90 0.81 -37.50
CA ASP A 360 105.94 -0.27 -37.76
C ASP A 360 104.67 -0.05 -36.94
N PRO A 361 103.47 0.08 -37.57
CA PRO A 361 102.21 0.27 -36.85
C PRO A 361 101.87 -0.84 -35.85
N GLN A 362 102.40 -2.06 -36.02
CA GLN A 362 102.09 -3.19 -35.13
C GLN A 362 102.98 -3.26 -33.88
N SER A 363 104.15 -2.61 -33.88
CA SER A 363 105.10 -2.60 -32.77
C SER A 363 105.79 -1.24 -32.69
N PHE A 364 104.98 -0.20 -32.46
CA PHE A 364 105.45 1.17 -32.39
C PHE A 364 106.23 1.42 -31.09
N ASP A 365 107.44 2.00 -31.19
CA ASP A 365 108.35 2.21 -30.06
C ASP A 365 108.23 3.63 -29.45
N ASP A 366 107.90 3.72 -28.15
CA ASP A 366 107.60 4.98 -27.46
C ASP A 366 108.83 5.82 -27.02
N SER A 367 110.05 5.31 -27.23
CA SER A 367 111.25 5.72 -26.47
C SER A 367 112.04 6.93 -27.03
N VAL A 368 111.40 7.83 -27.79
CA VAL A 368 112.10 8.84 -28.60
C VAL A 368 112.26 10.21 -27.90
N PHE A 369 111.47 10.53 -26.87
CA PHE A 369 111.44 11.88 -26.26
C PHE A 369 112.21 11.98 -24.94
N ASN A 370 113.07 13.00 -24.80
CA ASN A 370 113.65 13.41 -23.52
C ASN A 370 112.69 14.39 -22.82
N ALA A 371 111.74 13.84 -22.06
CA ALA A 371 110.64 14.56 -21.42
C ALA A 371 110.78 14.60 -19.89
N GLN A 372 110.39 15.73 -19.30
CA GLN A 372 110.19 15.89 -17.85
C GLN A 372 108.70 16.10 -17.58
N GLU A 373 108.11 15.21 -16.78
CA GLU A 373 106.71 15.31 -16.38
C GLU A 373 106.53 16.37 -15.28
N MET A 374 105.49 17.18 -15.41
CA MET A 374 105.09 18.24 -14.48
C MET A 374 103.60 18.07 -14.12
N GLU A 375 103.11 18.76 -13.09
CA GLU A 375 101.70 18.66 -12.69
C GLU A 375 100.76 19.08 -13.84
N LYS A 376 100.01 18.10 -14.41
CA LYS A 376 99.13 18.24 -15.58
C LYS A 376 99.81 18.79 -16.86
N ALA A 377 101.10 18.59 -17.03
CA ALA A 377 101.81 19.02 -18.23
C ALA A 377 103.11 18.23 -18.47
N VAL A 378 103.58 18.22 -19.72
CA VAL A 378 104.89 17.66 -20.08
C VAL A 378 105.78 18.78 -20.60
N LEU A 379 107.03 18.78 -20.14
CA LEU A 379 108.08 19.67 -20.60
C LEU A 379 109.11 18.87 -21.40
N ILE A 380 109.23 19.17 -22.70
CA ILE A 380 110.02 18.38 -23.65
C ILE A 380 111.16 19.23 -24.20
N LYS A 381 112.38 18.70 -24.16
CA LYS A 381 113.56 19.36 -24.72
C LYS A 381 113.70 18.97 -26.21
N SER A 382 113.11 19.77 -27.11
CA SER A 382 113.16 19.52 -28.56
C SER A 382 114.55 19.74 -29.18
N SER A 383 115.37 20.63 -28.61
CA SER A 383 116.77 20.86 -29.00
C SER A 383 117.57 21.49 -27.85
N ASP A 384 118.89 21.68 -27.98
CA ASP A 384 119.72 22.26 -26.92
C ASP A 384 119.33 23.69 -26.49
N ARG A 385 118.51 24.39 -27.28
CA ARG A 385 118.04 25.76 -27.01
C ARG A 385 116.51 25.92 -26.98
N GLN A 386 115.73 24.86 -27.18
CA GLN A 386 114.26 24.94 -27.25
C GLN A 386 113.58 23.93 -26.33
N TRP A 387 112.54 24.40 -25.65
CA TRP A 387 111.69 23.62 -24.77
C TRP A 387 110.24 23.78 -25.20
N ARG A 388 109.49 22.68 -25.24
CA ARG A 388 108.05 22.66 -25.48
C ARG A 388 107.33 22.31 -24.19
N TYR A 389 106.44 23.20 -23.75
CA TYR A 389 105.55 22.95 -22.62
C TYR A 389 104.16 22.63 -23.17
N SER A 390 103.64 21.43 -22.87
CA SER A 390 102.33 20.97 -23.34
C SER A 390 101.48 20.56 -22.15
N ARG A 391 100.36 21.25 -21.95
CA ARG A 391 99.39 20.89 -20.90
C ARG A 391 98.62 19.64 -21.30
N TYR A 392 98.20 18.87 -20.31
CA TYR A 392 97.30 17.74 -20.53
C TYR A 392 95.98 18.29 -21.11
N PRO A 393 95.56 17.82 -22.30
CA PRO A 393 94.28 18.21 -22.84
C PRO A 393 93.17 17.64 -21.95
N GLU A 394 92.12 18.43 -21.71
CA GLU A 394 90.94 17.98 -20.96
C GLU A 394 90.22 16.84 -21.70
N ILE A 395 90.30 16.84 -23.04
CA ILE A 395 89.82 15.76 -23.90
C ILE A 395 91.02 15.32 -24.78
N PRO A 396 91.72 14.22 -24.44
CA PRO A 396 92.84 13.74 -25.24
C PRO A 396 92.38 13.20 -26.60
N LEU A 397 93.26 13.27 -27.59
CA LEU A 397 93.00 12.68 -28.91
C LEU A 397 93.10 11.16 -28.86
N PHE A 398 94.10 10.66 -28.13
CA PHE A 398 94.37 9.23 -27.92
C PHE A 398 93.40 8.60 -26.91
N GLY A 399 93.32 7.26 -26.91
CA GLY A 399 92.48 6.49 -26.00
C GLY A 399 90.99 6.50 -26.38
N ARG A 400 90.65 6.57 -27.68
CA ARG A 400 89.25 6.62 -28.11
C ARG A 400 88.52 5.32 -27.83
N ALA A 401 89.11 4.17 -28.19
CA ALA A 401 88.52 2.87 -27.93
C ALA A 401 88.34 2.63 -26.42
N ALA A 402 89.33 3.00 -25.60
CA ALA A 402 89.20 2.95 -24.14
C ALA A 402 88.09 3.87 -23.58
N ARG A 403 87.91 5.06 -24.16
CA ARG A 403 86.84 6.00 -23.80
C ARG A 403 85.46 5.50 -24.20
N GLU A 404 85.32 4.97 -25.41
CA GLU A 404 84.07 4.41 -25.92
C GLU A 404 83.66 3.19 -25.10
N ASN A 405 84.60 2.28 -24.80
CA ASN A 405 84.36 1.15 -23.90
C ASN A 405 83.91 1.61 -22.51
N GLN A 406 84.55 2.64 -21.93
CA GLN A 406 84.15 3.18 -20.64
C GLN A 406 82.77 3.87 -20.70
N LEU A 407 82.46 4.56 -21.79
CA LEU A 407 81.13 5.14 -22.04
C LEU A 407 80.04 4.08 -22.15
N GLU A 408 80.32 2.94 -22.78
CA GLU A 408 79.40 1.79 -22.84
C GLU A 408 79.17 1.19 -21.44
N ILE A 409 80.24 0.99 -20.65
CA ILE A 409 80.15 0.50 -19.28
C ILE A 409 79.33 1.45 -18.41
N LEU A 410 79.62 2.75 -18.45
CA LEU A 410 78.89 3.76 -17.68
C LEU A 410 77.43 3.89 -18.16
N SER A 411 77.18 3.77 -19.46
CA SER A 411 75.81 3.79 -20.00
C SER A 411 75.00 2.60 -19.51
N ARG A 412 75.61 1.40 -19.48
CA ARG A 412 74.97 0.21 -18.91
C ARG A 412 74.70 0.37 -17.41
N GLN A 413 75.67 0.87 -16.65
CA GLN A 413 75.48 1.14 -15.22
C GLN A 413 74.39 2.19 -14.96
N ARG A 414 74.30 3.23 -15.79
CA ARG A 414 73.21 4.22 -15.74
C ARG A 414 71.87 3.54 -15.95
N ASP A 415 71.76 2.65 -16.93
CA ASP A 415 70.51 1.96 -17.25
C ASP A 415 70.10 1.01 -16.10
N GLU A 416 71.04 0.25 -15.54
CA GLU A 416 70.83 -0.58 -14.34
C GLU A 416 70.41 0.28 -13.12
N LEU A 417 71.07 1.41 -12.86
CA LEU A 417 70.68 2.34 -11.79
C LEU A 417 69.33 3.01 -12.06
N SER A 418 68.98 3.24 -13.32
CA SER A 418 67.68 3.84 -13.68
C SER A 418 66.53 2.86 -13.45
N GLU A 419 66.75 1.56 -13.72
CA GLU A 419 65.80 0.50 -13.39
C GLU A 419 65.64 0.36 -11.88
N LEU A 420 66.76 0.29 -11.14
CA LEU A 420 66.74 0.24 -9.67
C LEU A 420 66.07 1.48 -9.07
N TYR A 421 66.36 2.67 -9.56
CA TYR A 421 65.69 3.90 -9.12
C TYR A 421 64.18 3.83 -9.35
N ALA A 422 63.72 3.35 -10.52
CA ALA A 422 62.30 3.20 -10.80
C ALA A 422 61.61 2.23 -9.83
N THR A 423 62.24 1.09 -9.53
CA THR A 423 61.70 0.13 -8.53
C THR A 423 61.64 0.72 -7.12
N GLN A 424 62.69 1.41 -6.68
CA GLN A 424 62.73 2.03 -5.34
C GLN A 424 61.77 3.21 -5.23
N ALA A 425 61.64 4.04 -6.27
CA ALA A 425 60.65 5.12 -6.32
C ALA A 425 59.22 4.58 -6.23
N PHE A 426 58.96 3.45 -6.90
CA PHE A 426 57.68 2.74 -6.80
C PHE A 426 57.42 2.23 -5.38
N ASP A 427 58.41 1.58 -4.75
CA ASP A 427 58.28 1.09 -3.37
C ASP A 427 58.03 2.23 -2.37
N VAL A 428 58.71 3.38 -2.53
CA VAL A 428 58.46 4.59 -1.73
C VAL A 428 57.01 5.06 -1.89
N GLN A 429 56.51 5.17 -3.13
CA GLN A 429 55.13 5.57 -3.37
C GLN A 429 54.14 4.57 -2.77
N LYS A 430 54.41 3.27 -2.87
CA LYS A 430 53.57 2.21 -2.29
C LYS A 430 53.50 2.34 -0.77
N ILE A 431 54.64 2.55 -0.11
CA ILE A 431 54.72 2.74 1.35
C ILE A 431 54.01 4.04 1.76
N GLN A 432 54.18 5.13 1.00
CA GLN A 432 53.51 6.41 1.27
C GLN A 432 51.99 6.32 1.19
N ARG A 433 51.47 5.60 0.18
CA ARG A 433 50.03 5.34 0.05
C ARG A 433 49.51 4.52 1.22
N ALA A 434 50.21 3.45 1.60
CA ALA A 434 49.87 2.67 2.78
C ALA A 434 49.88 3.56 4.04
N HIS A 435 50.94 4.33 4.28
CA HIS A 435 51.03 5.25 5.40
C HIS A 435 49.89 6.29 5.42
N HIS A 436 49.49 6.83 4.26
CA HIS A 436 48.35 7.74 4.16
C HIS A 436 47.03 7.05 4.52
N ALA A 437 46.80 5.82 4.05
CA ALA A 437 45.63 5.02 4.40
C ALA A 437 45.56 4.73 5.92
N PHE A 438 46.69 4.35 6.53
CA PHE A 438 46.81 4.20 7.99
C PHE A 438 46.54 5.52 8.72
N SER A 439 47.09 6.64 8.25
CA SER A 439 46.87 7.96 8.84
C SER A 439 45.40 8.37 8.80
N GLN A 440 44.72 8.13 7.66
CA GLN A 440 43.30 8.41 7.51
C GLN A 440 42.46 7.53 8.45
N PHE A 441 42.77 6.24 8.53
CA PHE A 441 42.11 5.32 9.45
C PHE A 441 42.29 5.75 10.91
N VAL A 442 43.51 6.13 11.30
CA VAL A 442 43.80 6.62 12.65
C VAL A 442 43.02 7.91 12.95
N GLY A 443 42.91 8.82 11.98
CA GLY A 443 42.17 10.08 12.15
C GLY A 443 40.65 9.93 12.24
N GLN A 444 40.07 8.97 11.51
CA GLN A 444 38.61 8.86 11.32
C GLN A 444 37.95 7.70 12.07
N HIS A 445 38.65 6.58 12.24
CA HIS A 445 38.04 5.29 12.57
C HIS A 445 38.60 4.59 13.83
N ILE A 446 39.78 4.99 14.32
CA ILE A 446 40.49 4.28 15.41
C ILE A 446 39.69 4.14 16.72
N SER A 447 38.88 5.14 17.07
CA SER A 447 38.11 5.18 18.31
C SER A 447 36.90 4.25 18.31
N VAL A 448 36.47 3.80 17.13
CA VAL A 448 35.27 3.00 16.96
C VAL A 448 35.59 1.58 16.46
N ALA A 449 36.63 1.42 15.63
CA ALA A 449 36.97 0.16 14.95
C ALA A 449 37.12 -1.06 15.89
N PHE A 450 37.65 -0.85 17.10
CA PHE A 450 37.95 -1.93 18.06
C PHE A 450 36.88 -2.11 19.14
N ASN A 451 35.76 -1.41 19.06
CA ASN A 451 34.63 -1.64 19.97
C ASN A 451 33.90 -2.94 19.60
N ALA A 452 33.15 -3.50 20.56
CA ALA A 452 32.28 -4.65 20.31
C ALA A 452 31.24 -4.36 19.22
N ASP A 453 30.82 -5.39 18.48
CA ASP A 453 29.85 -5.28 17.39
C ASP A 453 28.50 -4.76 17.91
N PRO A 454 28.08 -3.54 17.53
CA PRO A 454 26.80 -2.99 17.95
C PRO A 454 25.60 -3.85 17.49
N GLU A 455 25.71 -4.62 16.42
CA GLU A 455 24.63 -5.52 15.98
C GLU A 455 24.39 -6.66 16.94
N GLU A 456 25.44 -7.24 17.53
CA GLU A 456 25.28 -8.34 18.49
C GLU A 456 24.53 -7.85 19.74
N ASP A 457 24.93 -6.68 20.26
CA ASP A 457 24.24 -6.02 21.36
C ASP A 457 22.79 -5.65 20.98
N ILE A 458 22.57 -5.10 19.78
CA ILE A 458 21.21 -4.82 19.28
C ILE A 458 20.37 -6.11 19.20
N ARG A 459 20.94 -7.25 18.79
CA ARG A 459 20.22 -8.53 18.74
C ARG A 459 19.83 -8.99 20.15
N GLN A 460 20.76 -8.94 21.11
CA GLN A 460 20.48 -9.30 22.51
C GLN A 460 19.43 -8.37 23.13
N LEU A 461 19.55 -7.07 22.94
CA LEU A 461 18.59 -6.08 23.43
C LEU A 461 17.21 -6.23 22.77
N ASN A 462 17.14 -6.57 21.48
CA ASN A 462 15.87 -6.85 20.81
C ASN A 462 15.23 -8.15 21.30
N GLN A 463 16.02 -9.19 21.61
CA GLN A 463 15.50 -10.41 22.23
C GLN A 463 14.87 -10.07 23.59
N ARG A 464 15.60 -9.36 24.45
CA ARG A 464 15.08 -8.92 25.75
C ARG A 464 13.87 -7.99 25.62
N ARG A 465 13.85 -7.09 24.64
CA ARG A 465 12.70 -6.23 24.34
C ARG A 465 11.47 -7.06 23.94
N ASN A 466 11.64 -8.03 23.05
CA ASN A 466 10.53 -8.88 22.61
C ASN A 466 10.02 -9.79 23.73
N GLU A 467 10.91 -10.28 24.61
CA GLU A 467 10.53 -10.99 25.83
C GLU A 467 9.71 -10.09 26.76
N LEU A 468 10.19 -8.88 27.07
CA LEU A 468 9.46 -7.91 27.88
C LEU A 468 8.13 -7.48 27.25
N GLU A 469 8.05 -7.33 25.93
CA GLU A 469 6.78 -7.04 25.23
C GLU A 469 5.79 -8.21 25.36
N ARG A 470 6.26 -9.46 25.32
CA ARG A 470 5.44 -10.65 25.55
C ARG A 470 5.00 -10.73 27.01
N GLU A 471 5.92 -10.58 27.95
CA GLU A 471 5.64 -10.55 29.40
C GLU A 471 4.60 -9.46 29.71
N LEU A 472 4.79 -8.25 29.18
CA LEU A 472 3.85 -7.13 29.33
C LEU A 472 2.48 -7.48 28.73
N SER A 473 2.41 -8.09 27.55
CA SER A 473 1.13 -8.47 26.93
C SER A 473 0.38 -9.53 27.75
N GLN A 474 1.08 -10.56 28.22
CA GLN A 474 0.50 -11.62 29.07
C GLN A 474 0.05 -11.04 30.41
N TYR A 475 0.83 -10.12 30.98
CA TYR A 475 0.49 -9.45 32.23
C TYR A 475 -0.69 -8.49 32.06
N GLU A 476 -0.78 -7.76 30.94
CA GLU A 476 -1.93 -6.92 30.59
C GLU A 476 -3.21 -7.76 30.40
N GLU A 477 -3.12 -8.92 29.72
CA GLU A 477 -4.23 -9.87 29.58
C GLU A 477 -4.69 -10.42 30.94
N GLY A 478 -3.75 -10.86 31.79
CA GLY A 478 -4.04 -11.32 33.14
C GLY A 478 -4.69 -10.24 34.01
N THR A 479 -4.17 -9.01 33.96
CA THR A 479 -4.74 -7.85 34.66
C THR A 479 -6.16 -7.55 34.15
N GLN A 480 -6.43 -7.71 32.86
CA GLN A 480 -7.74 -7.47 32.27
C GLN A 480 -8.77 -8.52 32.72
N GLN A 481 -8.36 -9.79 32.83
CA GLN A 481 -9.19 -10.86 33.40
C GLN A 481 -9.51 -10.58 34.88
N GLN A 482 -8.52 -10.20 35.69
CA GLN A 482 -8.75 -9.88 37.10
C GLN A 482 -9.64 -8.64 37.30
N ARG A 483 -9.54 -7.64 36.42
CA ARG A 483 -10.50 -6.51 36.41
C ARG A 483 -11.93 -6.94 36.07
N GLN A 484 -12.10 -7.89 35.16
CA GLN A 484 -13.42 -8.46 34.88
C GLN A 484 -13.97 -9.22 36.09
N HIS A 485 -13.14 -10.03 36.76
CA HIS A 485 -13.52 -10.72 38.00
C HIS A 485 -13.87 -9.73 39.12
N TYR A 486 -13.11 -8.64 39.27
CA TYR A 486 -13.40 -7.57 40.22
C TYR A 486 -14.77 -6.92 39.94
N ALA A 487 -15.05 -6.60 38.66
CA ALA A 487 -16.33 -6.03 38.27
C ALA A 487 -17.50 -6.97 38.54
N GLN A 488 -17.35 -8.27 38.19
CA GLN A 488 -18.35 -9.30 38.45
C GLN A 488 -18.59 -9.50 39.95
N ALA A 489 -17.53 -9.59 40.76
CA ALA A 489 -17.64 -9.75 42.21
C ALA A 489 -18.36 -8.55 42.85
N LYS A 490 -18.06 -7.33 42.38
CA LYS A 490 -18.71 -6.10 42.84
C LYS A 490 -20.19 -6.01 42.45
N GLU A 491 -20.55 -6.45 41.24
CA GLU A 491 -21.94 -6.56 40.82
C GLU A 491 -22.70 -7.60 41.66
N SER A 492 -22.11 -8.77 41.92
CA SER A 492 -22.71 -9.77 42.80
C SER A 492 -22.88 -9.28 44.24
N LEU A 493 -21.91 -8.56 44.80
CA LEU A 493 -22.01 -7.96 46.13
C LEU A 493 -23.14 -6.92 46.20
N ASN A 494 -23.29 -6.08 45.15
CA ASN A 494 -24.37 -5.09 45.10
C ASN A 494 -25.78 -5.71 45.05
N LEU A 495 -25.93 -6.87 44.43
CA LEU A 495 -27.19 -7.62 44.42
C LEU A 495 -27.43 -8.31 45.76
N LEU A 496 -26.40 -8.87 46.35
CA LEU A 496 -26.46 -9.53 47.65
C LEU A 496 -26.76 -8.55 48.80
N ASN A 497 -26.20 -7.33 48.76
CA ASN A 497 -26.53 -6.24 49.69
C ASN A 497 -28.00 -5.80 49.65
N LYS A 498 -28.72 -6.06 48.55
CA LYS A 498 -30.17 -5.81 48.47
C LYS A 498 -31.00 -6.94 49.08
N LEU A 499 -30.46 -8.16 49.11
CA LEU A 499 -31.10 -9.38 49.62
C LEU A 499 -30.93 -9.56 51.13
N ILE A 500 -29.79 -9.15 51.69
CA ILE A 500 -29.47 -9.30 53.11
C ILE A 500 -30.56 -8.79 54.06
N PRO A 501 -31.15 -7.58 53.87
CA PRO A 501 -32.22 -7.10 54.75
C PRO A 501 -33.51 -7.95 54.71
N GLN A 502 -33.67 -8.82 53.71
CA GLN A 502 -34.87 -9.61 53.43
C GLN A 502 -34.73 -11.08 53.84
N VAL A 503 -33.56 -11.51 54.34
CA VAL A 503 -33.27 -12.91 54.71
C VAL A 503 -34.26 -13.46 55.75
N ASN A 504 -34.55 -12.69 56.80
CA ASN A 504 -35.53 -13.08 57.82
C ASN A 504 -36.96 -13.27 57.26
N LEU A 505 -37.28 -12.61 56.15
CA LEU A 505 -38.57 -12.71 55.48
C LEU A 505 -38.64 -13.94 54.55
N LEU A 506 -37.50 -14.31 53.94
CA LEU A 506 -37.33 -15.50 53.10
C LEU A 506 -37.41 -16.80 53.91
N LEU A 507 -36.92 -16.78 55.14
CA LEU A 507 -36.91 -17.94 56.05
C LEU A 507 -38.26 -18.21 56.73
N ASP A 508 -39.24 -17.29 56.65
CA ASP A 508 -40.54 -17.45 57.31
C ASP A 508 -41.50 -18.30 56.47
N GLU A 509 -41.40 -19.62 56.58
CA GLU A 509 -42.25 -20.58 55.86
C GLU A 509 -43.74 -20.51 56.28
N THR A 510 -44.01 -20.17 57.54
CA THR A 510 -45.35 -20.17 58.14
C THR A 510 -46.23 -18.97 57.76
N LEU A 511 -45.71 -18.05 56.94
CA LEU A 511 -46.41 -16.82 56.55
C LEU A 511 -47.59 -17.08 55.60
N ILE A 512 -47.48 -18.10 54.73
CA ILE A 512 -48.54 -18.52 53.80
C ILE A 512 -49.71 -19.11 54.59
N ASP A 513 -49.42 -20.06 55.47
CA ASP A 513 -50.43 -20.74 56.30
C ASP A 513 -51.22 -19.74 57.16
N ARG A 514 -50.54 -18.75 57.78
CA ARG A 514 -51.19 -17.69 58.57
C ARG A 514 -52.08 -16.76 57.75
N VAL A 515 -51.78 -16.53 56.46
CA VAL A 515 -52.64 -15.76 55.56
C VAL A 515 -53.87 -16.58 55.17
N GLU A 516 -53.72 -17.88 54.93
CA GLU A 516 -54.83 -18.78 54.60
C GLU A 516 -55.79 -18.96 55.78
N GLU A 517 -55.27 -19.17 57.00
CA GLU A 517 -56.07 -19.25 58.23
C GLU A 517 -56.94 -17.99 58.44
N LEU A 518 -56.35 -16.80 58.30
CA LEU A 518 -57.09 -15.53 58.43
C LEU A 518 -58.11 -15.30 57.31
N ARG A 519 -57.88 -15.83 56.09
CA ARG A 519 -58.86 -15.78 54.99
C ARG A 519 -60.09 -16.62 55.31
N GLU A 520 -59.90 -17.80 55.87
CA GLU A 520 -61.00 -18.67 56.31
C GLU A 520 -61.79 -18.03 57.47
N GLU A 521 -61.10 -17.45 58.46
CA GLU A 521 -61.75 -16.72 59.56
C GLU A 521 -62.56 -15.51 59.07
N LEU A 522 -62.03 -14.77 58.09
CA LEU A 522 -62.72 -13.64 57.47
C LEU A 522 -63.99 -14.09 56.72
N TYR A 523 -63.91 -15.19 55.97
CA TYR A 523 -65.05 -15.74 55.24
C TYR A 523 -66.23 -16.06 56.17
N ASN A 524 -65.95 -16.76 57.27
CA ASN A 524 -66.95 -17.13 58.28
C ASN A 524 -67.59 -15.90 58.96
N ALA A 525 -66.79 -14.87 59.23
CA ALA A 525 -67.27 -13.61 59.82
C ALA A 525 -68.14 -12.80 58.84
N GLU A 526 -67.78 -12.76 57.55
CA GLU A 526 -68.54 -12.08 56.50
C GLU A 526 -69.88 -12.78 56.19
N GLU A 527 -69.92 -14.11 56.23
CA GLU A 527 -71.17 -14.87 56.07
C GLU A 527 -72.16 -14.55 57.20
N SER A 528 -71.68 -14.47 58.43
CA SER A 528 -72.49 -14.06 59.60
C SER A 528 -72.98 -12.61 59.49
N MET A 529 -72.16 -11.70 58.95
CA MET A 529 -72.57 -10.32 58.68
C MET A 529 -73.70 -10.25 57.63
N ARG A 530 -73.63 -11.07 56.57
CA ARG A 530 -74.68 -11.16 55.54
C ARG A 530 -75.99 -11.72 56.10
N TYR A 531 -75.92 -12.70 57.00
CA TYR A 531 -77.09 -13.25 57.68
C TYR A 531 -77.82 -12.18 58.52
N LEU A 532 -77.08 -11.38 59.30
CA LEU A 532 -77.65 -10.26 60.07
C LEU A 532 -78.32 -9.23 59.15
N GLN A 533 -77.64 -8.80 58.07
CA GLN A 533 -78.21 -7.81 57.15
C GLN A 533 -79.54 -8.26 56.52
N ARG A 534 -79.74 -9.57 56.32
CA ARG A 534 -80.98 -10.11 55.73
C ARG A 534 -82.12 -10.22 56.73
N HIS A 535 -81.87 -10.64 57.98
CA HIS A 535 -82.93 -11.03 58.92
C HIS A 535 -83.07 -10.14 60.16
N GLU A 536 -82.18 -9.16 60.39
CA GLU A 536 -82.16 -8.31 61.59
C GLU A 536 -83.45 -7.51 61.82
N LYS A 537 -84.04 -6.94 60.77
CA LYS A 537 -85.31 -6.19 60.89
C LYS A 537 -86.51 -7.09 61.23
N ALA A 538 -86.51 -8.34 60.76
CA ALA A 538 -87.58 -9.29 61.04
C ALA A 538 -87.46 -9.89 62.44
N LEU A 539 -86.23 -10.20 62.88
CA LEU A 539 -85.94 -10.74 64.21
C LEU A 539 -86.19 -9.71 65.33
N THR A 540 -85.83 -8.44 65.11
CA THR A 540 -86.11 -7.34 66.07
C THR A 540 -87.61 -7.06 66.22
N ALA A 541 -88.39 -7.17 65.14
CA ALA A 541 -89.84 -6.99 65.17
C ALA A 541 -90.60 -8.17 65.82
N LEU A 542 -90.02 -9.38 65.78
CA LEU A 542 -90.62 -10.60 66.33
C LEU A 542 -90.47 -10.71 67.86
N GLU A 543 -89.36 -10.21 68.41
CA GLU A 543 -89.02 -10.30 69.85
C GLU A 543 -90.14 -9.88 70.82
N PRO A 544 -90.87 -8.76 70.64
CA PRO A 544 -91.90 -8.33 71.59
C PRO A 544 -93.26 -9.05 71.48
N ILE A 545 -93.59 -9.64 70.33
CA ILE A 545 -94.92 -10.20 70.03
C ILE A 545 -94.96 -11.73 69.98
N ALA A 546 -93.81 -12.40 70.16
CA ALA A 546 -93.70 -13.84 70.01
C ALA A 546 -94.58 -14.64 71.01
N SER A 547 -94.87 -14.10 72.20
CA SER A 547 -95.65 -14.80 73.26
C SER A 547 -97.13 -15.03 72.90
N ILE A 548 -97.69 -14.27 71.96
CA ILE A 548 -99.11 -14.33 71.54
C ILE A 548 -99.41 -15.61 70.74
N LEU A 549 -98.39 -16.26 70.18
CA LEU A 549 -98.51 -17.51 69.41
C LEU A 549 -98.97 -18.73 70.23
N GLN A 550 -99.32 -18.54 71.52
CA GLN A 550 -99.73 -19.60 72.44
C GLN A 550 -101.26 -19.85 72.50
N SER A 551 -102.13 -18.97 71.98
CA SER A 551 -103.61 -19.09 72.10
C SER A 551 -104.33 -18.88 70.75
N ASP A 552 -105.21 -19.81 70.34
CA ASP A 552 -105.94 -19.80 69.04
C ASP A 552 -107.41 -19.31 69.20
N PRO A 553 -107.87 -18.25 68.48
CA PRO A 553 -109.22 -17.72 68.63
C PRO A 553 -110.23 -18.35 67.64
N GLN A 554 -110.93 -19.41 68.03
CA GLN A 554 -111.97 -20.08 67.22
C GLN A 554 -113.43 -19.65 67.53
N GLU A 555 -113.68 -18.88 68.60
CA GLU A 555 -115.06 -18.46 69.01
C GLU A 555 -115.57 -17.17 68.32
N HIS A 556 -114.74 -16.48 67.54
CA HIS A 556 -115.07 -15.18 66.92
C HIS A 556 -116.06 -15.28 65.74
N ASP A 557 -116.01 -16.37 64.99
CA ASP A 557 -116.72 -16.49 63.71
C ASP A 557 -118.23 -16.79 63.89
N GLN A 558 -118.67 -17.27 65.06
CA GLN A 558 -120.10 -17.44 65.38
C GLN A 558 -120.78 -16.13 65.82
N LEU A 559 -120.08 -15.28 66.58
CA LEU A 559 -120.59 -13.99 67.07
C LEU A 559 -120.84 -12.95 65.96
N THR A 560 -120.14 -13.08 64.82
CA THR A 560 -120.28 -12.22 63.64
C THR A 560 -121.54 -12.51 62.83
N GLN A 561 -122.01 -13.77 62.78
CA GLN A 561 -123.18 -14.18 61.99
C GLN A 561 -124.50 -13.69 62.61
N ASP A 562 -124.62 -13.75 63.94
CA ASP A 562 -125.83 -13.34 64.66
C ASP A 562 -126.10 -11.82 64.54
N TYR A 563 -125.05 -10.99 64.49
CA TYR A 563 -125.18 -9.54 64.27
C TYR A 563 -125.70 -9.20 62.86
N GLN A 564 -125.29 -9.95 61.83
CA GLN A 564 -125.70 -9.70 60.45
C GLN A 564 -127.19 -9.95 60.23
N TYR A 565 -127.73 -11.03 60.81
CA TYR A 565 -129.13 -11.40 60.67
C TYR A 565 -130.08 -10.30 61.21
N ALA A 566 -129.80 -9.75 62.39
CA ALA A 566 -130.63 -8.69 62.98
C ALA A 566 -130.61 -7.37 62.17
N LYS A 567 -129.51 -7.09 61.46
CA LYS A 567 -129.34 -5.91 60.59
C LYS A 567 -130.20 -5.96 59.33
N GLU A 568 -130.30 -7.14 58.72
CA GLU A 568 -131.09 -7.34 57.50
C GLU A 568 -132.60 -7.17 57.75
N GLU A 569 -133.08 -7.56 58.93
CA GLU A 569 -134.50 -7.44 59.28
C GLU A 569 -134.96 -5.97 59.44
N GLN A 570 -134.09 -5.08 59.95
CA GLN A 570 -134.38 -3.64 60.08
C GLN A 570 -134.52 -2.96 58.70
N GLN A 571 -133.67 -3.33 57.74
CA GLN A 571 -133.65 -2.73 56.39
C GLN A 571 -134.92 -3.03 55.59
N ARG A 572 -135.49 -4.24 55.73
CA ARG A 572 -136.71 -4.64 55.02
C ARG A 572 -137.90 -3.74 55.34
N TYR A 573 -138.13 -3.42 56.60
CA TYR A 573 -139.25 -2.56 57.00
C TYR A 573 -139.06 -1.09 56.58
N GLN A 574 -137.82 -0.59 56.49
CA GLN A 574 -137.55 0.76 55.97
C GLN A 574 -137.89 0.90 54.47
N GLN A 575 -137.61 -0.12 53.66
CA GLN A 575 -137.94 -0.11 52.22
C GLN A 575 -139.44 -0.07 51.96
N GLN A 576 -140.25 -0.78 52.76
CA GLN A 576 -141.70 -0.79 52.59
C GLN A 576 -142.36 0.58 52.88
N ALA A 577 -141.80 1.38 53.78
CA ALA A 577 -142.31 2.72 54.06
C ALA A 577 -142.05 3.70 52.90
N PHE A 578 -140.93 3.56 52.19
CA PHE A 578 -140.54 4.44 51.08
C PHE A 578 -141.48 4.32 49.86
N LEU A 579 -141.86 3.10 49.49
CA LEU A 579 -142.66 2.84 48.28
C LEU A 579 -144.07 3.42 48.36
N LEU A 580 -144.66 3.45 49.55
CA LEU A 580 -145.99 4.03 49.77
C LEU A 580 -145.99 5.56 49.58
N VAL A 581 -144.87 6.24 49.85
CA VAL A 581 -144.71 7.69 49.62
C VAL A 581 -144.59 8.02 48.13
N GLU A 582 -143.96 7.16 47.32
CA GLU A 582 -143.73 7.41 45.88
C GLU A 582 -145.05 7.46 45.06
N VAL A 583 -146.04 6.65 45.44
CA VAL A 583 -147.36 6.63 44.79
C VAL A 583 -148.10 7.96 44.99
N VAL A 584 -148.03 8.54 46.19
CA VAL A 584 -148.72 9.78 46.53
C VAL A 584 -148.21 10.97 45.68
N GLN A 585 -146.95 10.96 45.25
CA GLN A 585 -146.35 12.08 44.51
C GLN A 585 -146.68 12.14 43.00
N ARG A 586 -147.07 11.03 42.35
CA ARG A 586 -147.17 10.93 40.86
C ARG A 586 -148.59 11.09 40.27
N ARG A 587 -149.54 11.57 41.06
CA ARG A 587 -150.97 11.67 40.73
C ARG A 587 -151.36 12.46 39.45
N PRO A 588 -150.67 13.54 39.01
CA PRO A 588 -151.11 14.33 37.84
C PRO A 588 -150.98 13.62 36.47
N HIS A 589 -150.09 12.62 36.36
CA HIS A 589 -149.65 12.05 35.09
C HIS A 589 -150.59 10.99 34.49
N PHE A 590 -151.68 10.66 35.16
CA PHE A 590 -152.70 9.73 34.65
C PHE A 590 -153.58 10.31 33.51
N SER A 591 -153.34 11.57 33.09
CA SER A 591 -154.17 12.30 32.11
C SER A 591 -153.70 12.28 30.63
N TYR A 592 -152.62 11.55 30.28
CA TYR A 592 -152.00 11.52 28.93
C TYR A 592 -152.21 10.22 28.13
N SER A 593 -153.42 9.65 28.12
CA SER A 593 -153.73 8.36 27.46
C SER A 593 -153.53 8.37 25.93
N ASP A 594 -153.88 9.46 25.25
CA ASP A 594 -154.11 9.45 23.79
C ASP A 594 -152.83 9.50 22.94
N ALA A 595 -151.67 9.82 23.53
CA ALA A 595 -150.39 9.90 22.83
C ALA A 595 -149.66 8.56 22.71
N VAL A 596 -150.12 7.52 23.41
CA VAL A 596 -149.43 6.22 23.48
C VAL A 596 -149.70 5.36 22.24
N GLU A 597 -150.82 5.54 21.56
CA GLU A 597 -151.18 4.73 20.38
C GLU A 597 -150.40 5.13 19.11
N ILE A 598 -150.11 6.42 18.89
CA ILE A 598 -149.52 6.89 17.62
C ILE A 598 -147.97 6.80 17.59
N VAL A 599 -147.34 6.67 18.76
CA VAL A 599 -145.87 6.62 18.95
C VAL A 599 -145.24 5.26 18.65
N SER A 600 -146.02 4.18 18.75
CA SER A 600 -145.46 2.83 18.79
C SER A 600 -145.15 2.21 17.42
N GLU A 601 -145.68 2.76 16.33
CA GLU A 601 -145.52 2.18 14.99
C GLU A 601 -144.57 2.98 14.07
N ASN A 602 -144.32 4.27 14.33
CA ASN A 602 -143.70 5.18 13.35
C ASN A 602 -142.21 5.46 13.54
N ASN A 603 -141.43 4.39 13.60
CA ASN A 603 -140.07 4.42 13.06
C ASN A 603 -138.96 5.00 13.93
N ASP A 604 -138.61 4.17 14.90
CA ASP A 604 -137.27 3.70 15.25
C ASP A 604 -136.28 3.45 14.07
N LEU A 605 -136.67 3.63 12.81
CA LEU A 605 -135.89 3.20 11.66
C LEU A 605 -135.02 4.31 11.04
N ASN A 606 -135.40 5.61 11.09
CA ASN A 606 -134.56 6.57 10.36
C ASN A 606 -133.32 7.02 11.10
N GLU A 607 -133.38 7.10 12.41
CA GLU A 607 -132.28 7.71 13.14
C GLU A 607 -131.06 6.80 13.09
N LYS A 608 -131.34 5.50 13.05
CA LYS A 608 -130.36 4.44 12.81
C LYS A 608 -129.66 4.61 11.48
N LEU A 609 -130.31 5.16 10.46
CA LEU A 609 -129.70 5.35 9.16
C LEU A 609 -128.79 6.61 9.15
N ARG A 610 -129.05 7.65 9.99
CA ARG A 610 -128.35 8.98 9.87
C ARG A 610 -126.95 8.84 10.34
N ARG A 611 -126.89 8.33 11.56
CA ARG A 611 -125.65 8.13 12.26
C ARG A 611 -124.74 7.17 11.53
N ARG A 612 -125.31 6.12 10.95
CA ARG A 612 -124.49 5.08 10.35
C ARG A 612 -123.69 5.64 9.16
N LEU A 613 -124.34 6.42 8.29
CA LEU A 613 -123.66 7.04 7.15
C LEU A 613 -122.51 7.95 7.58
N GLU A 614 -122.80 8.90 8.45
CA GLU A 614 -121.86 9.95 8.80
C GLU A 614 -120.67 9.37 9.60
N MET A 615 -120.94 8.36 10.43
CA MET A 615 -119.90 7.60 11.10
C MET A 615 -118.99 6.90 10.09
N ALA A 616 -119.55 6.26 9.06
CA ALA A 616 -118.73 5.57 8.07
C ALA A 616 -117.82 6.55 7.30
N GLU A 617 -118.31 7.75 6.91
CA GLU A 617 -117.53 8.67 6.06
C GLU A 617 -116.32 9.25 6.79
N THR A 618 -116.57 9.61 8.04
CA THR A 618 -115.54 10.15 8.93
C THR A 618 -114.56 9.06 9.34
N GLU A 619 -115.04 7.83 9.60
CA GLU A 619 -114.18 6.70 9.90
C GLU A 619 -113.27 6.34 8.72
N ARG A 620 -113.76 6.42 7.48
CA ARG A 620 -112.95 6.19 6.28
C ARG A 620 -111.80 7.18 6.13
N ALA A 621 -112.10 8.48 6.27
CA ALA A 621 -111.11 9.54 6.12
C ALA A 621 -110.06 9.48 7.25
N THR A 622 -110.54 9.35 8.50
CA THR A 622 -109.66 9.22 9.67
C THR A 622 -108.83 7.94 9.63
N ALA A 623 -109.38 6.80 9.19
CA ALA A 623 -108.63 5.55 9.06
C ALA A 623 -107.49 5.68 8.04
N ARG A 624 -107.69 6.38 6.92
CA ARG A 624 -106.65 6.61 5.90
C ARG A 624 -105.51 7.50 6.43
N GLU A 625 -105.85 8.58 7.12
CA GLU A 625 -104.86 9.49 7.70
C GLU A 625 -104.14 8.88 8.89
N LEU A 626 -104.86 8.23 9.80
CA LEU A 626 -104.27 7.49 10.91
C LEU A 626 -103.39 6.35 10.40
N TYR A 627 -103.76 5.65 9.33
CA TYR A 627 -102.89 4.60 8.77
C TYR A 627 -101.57 5.18 8.28
N ARG A 628 -101.58 6.29 7.52
CA ARG A 628 -100.34 6.94 7.09
C ARG A 628 -99.50 7.45 8.26
N GLN A 629 -100.13 8.09 9.24
CA GLN A 629 -99.43 8.59 10.42
C GLN A 629 -98.86 7.45 11.26
N GLN A 630 -99.62 6.37 11.47
CA GLN A 630 -99.16 5.18 12.19
C GLN A 630 -98.09 4.40 11.42
N GLN A 631 -98.14 4.37 10.09
CA GLN A 631 -97.09 3.78 9.28
C GLN A 631 -95.79 4.58 9.41
N ALA A 632 -95.86 5.90 9.29
CA ALA A 632 -94.72 6.78 9.53
C ALA A 632 -94.19 6.69 10.98
N GLN A 633 -95.08 6.59 11.98
CA GLN A 633 -94.70 6.37 13.37
C GLN A 633 -94.12 4.98 13.59
N CYS A 634 -94.65 3.92 12.97
CA CYS A 634 -94.08 2.58 13.03
C CYS A 634 -92.70 2.55 12.40
N ASP A 635 -92.47 3.28 11.31
CA ASP A 635 -91.15 3.39 10.70
C ASP A 635 -90.18 4.17 11.61
N GLN A 636 -90.64 5.25 12.23
CA GLN A 636 -89.86 5.97 13.25
C GLN A 636 -89.59 5.09 14.47
N PHE A 637 -90.58 4.35 14.97
CA PHE A 637 -90.41 3.41 16.08
C PHE A 637 -89.59 2.21 15.70
N ASN A 638 -89.58 1.77 14.44
CA ASN A 638 -88.72 0.71 13.95
C ASN A 638 -87.29 1.21 13.79
N GLN A 639 -87.09 2.47 13.39
CA GLN A 639 -85.76 3.10 13.42
C GLN A 639 -85.27 3.26 14.85
N VAL A 640 -86.12 3.71 15.77
CA VAL A 640 -85.78 3.80 17.19
C VAL A 640 -85.57 2.41 17.78
N LEU A 641 -86.40 1.42 17.49
CA LEU A 641 -86.24 0.02 17.91
C LEU A 641 -85.00 -0.61 17.30
N ALA A 642 -84.65 -0.33 16.05
CA ALA A 642 -83.42 -0.79 15.44
C ALA A 642 -82.21 -0.11 16.08
N SER A 643 -82.31 1.18 16.40
CA SER A 643 -81.27 1.89 17.14
C SER A 643 -81.17 1.40 18.58
N LEU A 644 -82.29 1.05 19.22
CA LEU A 644 -82.36 0.53 20.58
C LEU A 644 -81.92 -0.92 20.63
N LYS A 645 -82.27 -1.74 19.64
CA LYS A 645 -81.76 -3.12 19.47
C LYS A 645 -80.29 -3.09 19.17
N SER A 646 -79.83 -2.27 18.23
CA SER A 646 -78.40 -2.08 18.01
C SER A 646 -77.70 -1.56 19.27
N SER A 647 -78.31 -0.63 20.02
CA SER A 647 -77.78 -0.18 21.30
C SER A 647 -77.83 -1.27 22.36
N PHE A 648 -78.86 -2.10 22.39
CA PHE A 648 -79.04 -3.18 23.35
C PHE A 648 -78.07 -4.30 23.03
N ASP A 649 -77.92 -4.69 21.77
CA ASP A 649 -76.99 -5.67 21.25
C ASP A 649 -75.57 -5.20 21.54
N THR A 650 -75.20 -3.96 21.17
CA THR A 650 -73.88 -3.40 21.51
C THR A 650 -73.68 -3.25 23.01
N LYS A 651 -74.69 -2.86 23.79
CA LYS A 651 -74.58 -2.78 25.25
C LYS A 651 -74.58 -4.15 25.91
N SER A 652 -75.20 -5.16 25.32
CA SER A 652 -75.25 -6.54 25.82
C SER A 652 -73.98 -7.29 25.46
N GLU A 653 -73.40 -7.02 24.29
CA GLU A 653 -72.06 -7.43 23.90
C GLU A 653 -71.05 -6.74 24.79
N LEU A 654 -71.14 -5.41 24.98
CA LEU A 654 -70.28 -4.69 25.92
C LEU A 654 -70.48 -5.16 27.36
N LEU A 655 -71.70 -5.48 27.80
CA LEU A 655 -71.96 -6.02 29.14
C LEU A 655 -71.43 -7.44 29.25
N ARG A 656 -71.53 -8.26 28.20
CA ARG A 656 -70.99 -9.61 28.18
C ARG A 656 -69.47 -9.60 28.14
N GLU A 657 -68.87 -8.69 27.38
CA GLU A 657 -67.45 -8.39 27.37
C GLU A 657 -67.01 -7.85 28.72
N LEU A 658 -67.73 -6.91 29.35
CA LEU A 658 -67.44 -6.40 30.68
C LEU A 658 -67.69 -7.43 31.79
N GLU A 659 -68.67 -8.32 31.66
CA GLU A 659 -68.89 -9.44 32.58
C GLU A 659 -67.80 -10.48 32.43
N GLN A 660 -67.35 -10.71 31.21
CA GLN A 660 -66.26 -11.64 30.90
C GLN A 660 -64.92 -11.03 31.34
N GLU A 661 -64.67 -9.74 31.11
CA GLU A 661 -63.55 -8.98 31.63
C GLU A 661 -63.63 -8.87 33.16
N MET A 662 -64.79 -8.63 33.79
CA MET A 662 -64.92 -8.66 35.26
C MET A 662 -64.63 -10.04 35.83
N LYS A 663 -65.06 -11.11 35.16
CA LYS A 663 -64.75 -12.49 35.55
C LYS A 663 -63.29 -12.85 35.35
N GLU A 664 -62.68 -12.39 34.25
CA GLU A 664 -61.27 -12.62 33.91
C GLU A 664 -60.32 -11.74 34.75
N THR A 665 -60.75 -10.53 35.12
CA THR A 665 -60.02 -9.61 36.01
C THR A 665 -60.21 -9.95 37.50
N GLY A 666 -61.23 -10.73 37.86
CA GLY A 666 -61.50 -11.15 39.23
C GLY A 666 -61.97 -10.02 40.16
N LEU A 667 -62.42 -8.89 39.62
CA LEU A 667 -62.79 -7.70 40.40
C LEU A 667 -64.23 -7.81 40.93
N GLN A 668 -64.40 -7.84 42.26
CA GLN A 668 -65.69 -7.64 42.91
C GLN A 668 -65.98 -6.15 43.07
N ILE A 669 -67.17 -5.70 42.69
CA ILE A 669 -67.59 -4.29 42.81
C ILE A 669 -67.83 -3.96 44.30
N ASP A 670 -66.82 -3.40 44.94
CA ASP A 670 -66.92 -2.70 46.23
C ASP A 670 -66.63 -1.19 46.06
N ALA A 671 -66.77 -0.41 47.14
CA ALA A 671 -66.54 1.04 47.11
C ALA A 671 -65.09 1.47 46.75
N GLY A 672 -64.12 0.54 46.69
CA GLY A 672 -62.73 0.76 46.29
C GLY A 672 -62.36 0.17 44.92
N ALA A 673 -63.31 -0.42 44.19
CA ALA A 673 -63.07 -1.03 42.88
C ALA A 673 -62.61 -0.01 41.81
N GLU A 674 -63.11 1.22 41.85
CA GLU A 674 -62.70 2.28 40.92
C GLU A 674 -61.24 2.70 41.12
N ALA A 675 -60.77 2.77 42.37
CA ALA A 675 -59.39 3.12 42.69
C ALA A 675 -58.42 2.03 42.18
N ARG A 676 -58.74 0.75 42.44
CA ARG A 676 -57.94 -0.39 41.94
C ARG A 676 -57.92 -0.48 40.42
N ALA A 677 -59.05 -0.21 39.74
CA ALA A 677 -59.12 -0.20 38.28
C ALA A 677 -58.30 0.95 37.66
N LYS A 678 -58.34 2.15 38.27
CA LYS A 678 -57.49 3.29 37.86
C LYS A 678 -56.01 2.97 38.06
N GLU A 679 -55.66 2.36 39.18
CA GLU A 679 -54.28 1.97 39.48
C GLU A 679 -53.78 0.88 38.52
N LEU A 680 -54.62 -0.13 38.20
CA LEU A 680 -54.32 -1.15 37.19
C LEU A 680 -54.16 -0.55 35.78
N ARG A 681 -55.04 0.38 35.38
CA ARG A 681 -54.93 1.10 34.10
C ARG A 681 -53.62 1.87 34.03
N ASP A 682 -53.27 2.61 35.07
CA ASP A 682 -52.08 3.44 35.11
C ASP A 682 -50.82 2.57 35.15
N GLN A 683 -50.84 1.44 35.85
CA GLN A 683 -49.78 0.41 35.81
C GLN A 683 -49.62 -0.19 34.41
N ARG A 684 -50.71 -0.54 33.72
CA ARG A 684 -50.66 -1.07 32.34
C ARG A 684 -50.19 -0.02 31.34
N TYR A 685 -50.62 1.23 31.49
CA TYR A 685 -50.18 2.34 30.65
C TYR A 685 -48.69 2.63 30.87
N ALA A 686 -48.22 2.61 32.13
CA ALA A 686 -46.81 2.73 32.46
C ALA A 686 -45.98 1.57 31.88
N ALA A 687 -46.48 0.33 31.94
CA ALA A 687 -45.83 -0.83 31.34
C ALA A 687 -45.76 -0.74 29.80
N VAL A 688 -46.82 -0.28 29.14
CA VAL A 688 -46.83 -0.05 27.68
C VAL A 688 -45.88 1.09 27.30
N SER A 689 -45.87 2.18 28.07
CA SER A 689 -44.93 3.29 27.88
C SER A 689 -43.48 2.83 28.04
N ALA A 690 -43.17 2.07 29.09
CA ALA A 690 -41.85 1.50 29.33
C ALA A 690 -41.44 0.50 28.24
N ASN A 691 -42.38 -0.28 27.70
CA ASN A 691 -42.09 -1.16 26.56
C ASN A 691 -41.86 -0.37 25.27
N ARG A 692 -42.61 0.70 25.02
CA ARG A 692 -42.38 1.57 23.85
C ARG A 692 -41.03 2.27 23.94
N THR A 693 -40.65 2.80 25.10
CA THR A 693 -39.32 3.40 25.28
C THR A 693 -38.21 2.37 25.13
N ARG A 694 -38.41 1.13 25.63
CA ARG A 694 -37.47 0.03 25.45
C ARG A 694 -37.35 -0.39 23.99
N ILE A 695 -38.45 -0.46 23.23
CA ILE A 695 -38.43 -0.72 21.78
C ILE A 695 -37.65 0.38 21.06
N SER A 696 -37.94 1.67 21.32
CA SER A 696 -37.20 2.77 20.68
C SER A 696 -35.74 2.89 21.15
N GLN A 697 -35.37 2.35 22.31
CA GLN A 697 -33.96 2.19 22.70
C GLN A 697 -33.31 1.07 21.89
N LEU A 698 -33.94 -0.11 21.83
CA LEU A 698 -33.45 -1.24 21.06
C LEU A 698 -33.32 -0.92 19.56
N GLU A 699 -34.28 -0.19 18.97
CA GLU A 699 -34.19 0.26 17.57
C GLU A 699 -33.01 1.21 17.34
N ARG A 700 -32.70 2.09 18.30
CA ARG A 700 -31.51 2.96 18.23
C ARG A 700 -30.23 2.15 18.37
N ASP A 701 -30.18 1.19 19.28
CA ASP A 701 -29.02 0.33 19.49
C ASP A 701 -28.77 -0.58 18.27
N ILE A 702 -29.83 -1.08 17.64
CA ILE A 702 -29.76 -1.83 16.37
C ILE A 702 -29.21 -0.92 15.27
N ALA A 703 -29.74 0.29 15.10
CA ALA A 703 -29.25 1.23 14.08
C ALA A 703 -27.77 1.61 14.28
N LEU A 704 -27.35 1.82 15.54
CA LEU A 704 -25.94 2.06 15.89
C LEU A 704 -25.07 0.84 15.55
N SER A 705 -25.51 -0.36 15.94
CA SER A 705 -24.80 -1.61 15.64
C SER A 705 -24.69 -1.89 14.14
N GLU A 706 -25.72 -1.58 13.36
CA GLU A 706 -25.71 -1.69 11.90
C GLU A 706 -24.73 -0.72 11.26
N ALA A 707 -24.69 0.54 11.73
CA ALA A 707 -23.73 1.54 11.26
C ALA A 707 -22.28 1.15 11.61
N GLU A 708 -22.05 0.62 12.81
CA GLU A 708 -20.74 0.10 13.22
C GLU A 708 -20.33 -1.09 12.36
N ARG A 709 -21.24 -2.05 12.11
CA ARG A 709 -21.00 -3.19 11.21
C ARG A 709 -20.65 -2.75 9.80
N GLU A 710 -21.35 -1.75 9.26
CA GLU A 710 -21.07 -1.21 7.92
C GLU A 710 -19.70 -0.51 7.88
N ASN A 711 -19.34 0.25 8.92
CA ASN A 711 -18.03 0.88 9.05
C ASN A 711 -16.90 -0.15 9.17
N MET A 712 -17.09 -1.21 9.96
CA MET A 712 -16.13 -2.31 10.07
C MET A 712 -15.98 -3.05 8.74
N ALA A 713 -17.08 -3.32 8.02
CA ALA A 713 -17.04 -3.92 6.69
C ALA A 713 -16.27 -3.03 5.68
N LYS A 714 -16.46 -1.70 5.72
CA LYS A 714 -15.68 -0.75 4.90
C LYS A 714 -14.19 -0.79 5.25
N LYS A 715 -13.83 -0.85 6.54
CA LYS A 715 -12.43 -1.00 7.00
C LYS A 715 -11.81 -2.31 6.54
N ILE A 716 -12.52 -3.44 6.67
CA ILE A 716 -12.05 -4.76 6.21
C ILE A 716 -11.78 -4.73 4.71
N ARG A 717 -12.73 -4.25 3.89
CA ARG A 717 -12.54 -4.14 2.43
C ARG A 717 -11.39 -3.21 2.03
N LYS A 718 -11.07 -2.21 2.85
CA LYS A 718 -9.91 -1.34 2.63
C LYS A 718 -8.62 -2.12 2.95
N LEU A 719 -8.55 -2.74 4.12
CA LEU A 719 -7.40 -3.55 4.55
C LEU A 719 -7.11 -4.72 3.61
N GLU A 720 -8.14 -5.39 3.08
CA GLU A 720 -7.98 -6.46 2.09
C GLU A 720 -7.38 -5.94 0.78
N ARG A 721 -7.83 -4.77 0.30
CA ARG A 721 -7.25 -4.13 -0.88
C ARG A 721 -5.81 -3.71 -0.65
N ASP A 722 -5.53 -3.07 0.48
CA ASP A 722 -4.19 -2.64 0.87
C ASP A 722 -3.27 -3.86 1.00
N TYR A 723 -3.73 -4.95 1.61
CA TYR A 723 -3.01 -6.21 1.70
C TYR A 723 -2.72 -6.82 0.32
N GLY A 724 -3.71 -6.84 -0.58
CA GLY A 724 -3.54 -7.30 -1.96
C GLY A 724 -2.44 -6.53 -2.70
N GLN A 725 -2.49 -5.20 -2.63
CA GLN A 725 -1.48 -4.32 -3.22
C GLN A 725 -0.09 -4.54 -2.61
N MET A 726 0.00 -4.58 -1.28
CA MET A 726 1.28 -4.81 -0.59
C MET A 726 1.85 -6.19 -0.92
N ARG A 727 1.00 -7.23 -1.01
CA ARG A 727 1.42 -8.57 -1.42
C ARG A 727 1.95 -8.59 -2.85
N GLU A 728 1.28 -7.92 -3.79
CA GLU A 728 1.75 -7.80 -5.17
C GLU A 728 3.10 -7.08 -5.26
N HIS A 729 3.26 -5.98 -4.50
CA HIS A 729 4.54 -5.28 -4.37
C HIS A 729 5.65 -6.18 -3.78
N VAL A 730 5.36 -6.93 -2.72
CA VAL A 730 6.34 -7.84 -2.10
C VAL A 730 6.71 -8.99 -3.04
N VAL A 731 5.75 -9.56 -3.76
CA VAL A 731 6.00 -10.66 -4.71
C VAL A 731 6.83 -10.16 -5.89
N SER A 732 6.51 -8.99 -6.46
CA SER A 732 7.29 -8.40 -7.55
C SER A 732 8.71 -8.01 -7.10
N ALA A 733 8.87 -7.42 -5.92
CA ALA A 733 10.17 -7.11 -5.33
C ALA A 733 11.00 -8.38 -5.03
N LYS A 734 10.37 -9.47 -4.58
CA LYS A 734 11.05 -10.76 -4.35
C LYS A 734 11.50 -11.38 -5.67
N ALA A 735 10.67 -11.32 -6.71
CA ALA A 735 11.02 -11.82 -8.03
C ALA A 735 12.20 -11.04 -8.65
N SER A 736 12.19 -9.70 -8.55
CA SER A 736 13.30 -8.87 -9.01
C SER A 736 14.57 -9.09 -8.18
N TRP A 737 14.46 -9.27 -6.86
CA TRP A 737 15.60 -9.64 -6.02
C TRP A 737 16.20 -11.00 -6.39
N CYS A 738 15.37 -12.01 -6.68
CA CYS A 738 15.86 -13.30 -7.18
C CYS A 738 16.58 -13.16 -8.52
N ALA A 739 16.09 -12.30 -9.42
CA ALA A 739 16.76 -12.00 -10.69
C ALA A 739 18.11 -11.30 -10.48
N VAL A 740 18.16 -10.30 -9.59
CA VAL A 740 19.40 -9.63 -9.15
C VAL A 740 20.39 -10.64 -8.60
N MET A 741 19.99 -11.48 -7.65
CA MET A 741 20.87 -12.48 -7.04
C MET A 741 21.39 -13.50 -8.06
N ARG A 742 20.60 -13.86 -9.07
CA ARG A 742 21.05 -14.71 -10.16
C ARG A 742 22.12 -14.01 -11.01
N LEU A 743 21.86 -12.78 -11.45
CA LEU A 743 22.82 -11.97 -12.22
C LEU A 743 24.13 -11.75 -11.46
N VAL A 744 24.04 -11.48 -10.17
CA VAL A 744 25.19 -11.23 -9.29
C VAL A 744 26.02 -12.51 -9.11
N LYS A 745 25.38 -13.67 -8.95
CA LYS A 745 26.06 -14.98 -8.88
C LYS A 745 26.76 -15.35 -10.18
N GLU A 746 26.07 -15.21 -11.30
CA GLU A 746 26.60 -15.54 -12.63
C GLU A 746 27.84 -14.69 -12.99
N ASN A 747 27.94 -13.47 -12.46
CA ASN A 747 29.03 -12.55 -12.74
C ASN A 747 30.03 -12.37 -11.57
N GLY A 748 29.96 -13.17 -10.50
CA GLY A 748 30.93 -13.13 -9.39
C GLY A 748 30.88 -11.85 -8.51
N MET A 749 29.73 -11.18 -8.48
CA MET A 749 29.57 -9.84 -7.89
C MET A 749 29.03 -9.84 -6.45
N GLU A 750 28.87 -11.01 -5.81
CA GLU A 750 28.13 -11.16 -4.54
C GLU A 750 28.68 -10.31 -3.39
N ARG A 751 30.01 -10.23 -3.27
CA ARG A 751 30.67 -9.46 -2.21
C ARG A 751 30.41 -7.96 -2.30
N ARG A 752 30.15 -7.43 -3.51
CA ARG A 752 29.96 -6.00 -3.77
C ARG A 752 28.51 -5.54 -3.54
N LEU A 753 27.54 -6.45 -3.54
CA LEU A 753 26.13 -6.13 -3.30
C LEU A 753 25.80 -5.99 -1.80
N HIS A 754 26.50 -6.73 -0.95
CA HIS A 754 26.24 -6.80 0.49
C HIS A 754 27.17 -5.87 1.29
N ARG A 755 26.88 -4.56 1.25
CA ARG A 755 27.41 -3.61 2.25
C ARG A 755 26.44 -3.47 3.42
N ARG A 756 26.90 -3.80 4.63
CA ARG A 756 26.08 -3.83 5.85
C ARG A 756 25.62 -2.43 6.27
N ASP A 757 26.40 -1.41 5.95
CA ASP A 757 26.18 0.01 6.25
C ASP A 757 24.87 0.52 5.63
N PHE A 758 24.53 0.02 4.45
CA PHE A 758 23.33 0.43 3.73
C PHE A 758 22.03 -0.06 4.38
N ALA A 759 22.09 -1.04 5.30
CA ALA A 759 20.91 -1.51 6.04
C ALA A 759 20.38 -0.46 7.04
N TYR A 760 21.20 0.52 7.41
CA TYR A 760 20.84 1.58 8.36
C TYR A 760 20.34 2.86 7.68
N LEU A 761 20.46 2.94 6.35
CA LEU A 761 19.94 4.06 5.57
C LEU A 761 18.47 3.84 5.26
N SER A 762 17.72 4.94 5.23
CA SER A 762 16.35 4.92 4.76
C SER A 762 16.27 4.65 3.25
N ALA A 763 15.11 4.16 2.79
CA ALA A 763 14.89 3.91 1.37
C ALA A 763 15.08 5.18 0.50
N ASP A 764 14.77 6.36 1.04
CA ASP A 764 14.91 7.63 0.33
C ASP A 764 16.38 8.11 0.26
N GLU A 765 17.16 7.88 1.31
CA GLU A 765 18.61 8.15 1.30
C GLU A 765 19.33 7.27 0.28
N LEU A 766 19.00 5.97 0.23
CA LEU A 766 19.55 5.05 -0.76
C LEU A 766 19.17 5.43 -2.20
N ARG A 767 17.93 5.90 -2.43
CA ARG A 767 17.52 6.42 -3.73
C ARG A 767 18.28 7.68 -4.11
N SER A 768 18.39 8.64 -3.19
CA SER A 768 19.14 9.89 -3.41
C SER A 768 20.62 9.64 -3.73
N MET A 769 21.27 8.74 -2.99
CA MET A 769 22.63 8.27 -3.27
C MET A 769 22.74 7.65 -4.66
N SER A 770 21.80 6.79 -5.02
CA SER A 770 21.74 6.17 -6.35
C SER A 770 21.54 7.21 -7.45
N ASP A 771 20.65 8.17 -7.29
CA ASP A 771 20.34 9.17 -8.31
C ASP A 771 21.52 10.13 -8.52
N LYS A 772 22.23 10.49 -7.44
CA LYS A 772 23.48 11.26 -7.52
C LYS A 772 24.56 10.50 -8.28
N ALA A 773 24.74 9.20 -7.97
CA ALA A 773 25.73 8.36 -8.64
C ALA A 773 25.40 8.18 -10.14
N LEU A 774 24.14 7.89 -10.48
CA LEU A 774 23.68 7.78 -11.86
C LEU A 774 23.83 9.12 -12.61
N GLY A 775 23.57 10.24 -11.94
CA GLY A 775 23.75 11.59 -12.48
C GLY A 775 25.21 11.89 -12.85
N ALA A 776 26.17 11.53 -11.98
CA ALA A 776 27.60 11.67 -12.27
C ALA A 776 28.03 10.81 -13.47
N LEU A 777 27.51 9.57 -13.55
CA LEU A 777 27.83 8.64 -14.62
C LEU A 777 27.30 9.08 -16.00
N ARG A 778 26.30 9.95 -16.07
CA ARG A 778 25.82 10.49 -17.37
C ARG A 778 26.89 11.25 -18.14
N GLN A 779 27.75 12.00 -17.44
CA GLN A 779 28.85 12.72 -18.07
C GLN A 779 29.95 11.77 -18.53
N ALA A 780 30.30 10.78 -17.69
CA ALA A 780 31.34 9.81 -18.00
C ALA A 780 30.99 8.89 -19.19
N VAL A 781 29.70 8.62 -19.39
CA VAL A 781 29.19 7.73 -20.44
C VAL A 781 28.74 8.50 -21.68
N ALA A 782 28.96 9.82 -21.72
CA ALA A 782 28.47 10.67 -22.80
C ALA A 782 28.96 10.22 -24.18
N ASP A 783 30.13 9.62 -24.33
CA ASP A 783 30.65 9.26 -25.66
C ASP A 783 30.25 7.85 -26.14
N ASN A 784 29.63 7.02 -25.28
CA ASN A 784 29.25 5.64 -25.61
C ASN A 784 27.73 5.46 -25.64
N GLU A 785 27.18 5.26 -26.84
CA GLU A 785 25.73 5.14 -27.07
C GLU A 785 25.10 3.94 -26.34
N TYR A 786 25.76 2.77 -26.37
CA TYR A 786 25.26 1.54 -25.73
C TYR A 786 25.16 1.68 -24.21
N LEU A 787 26.22 2.19 -23.57
CA LEU A 787 26.22 2.41 -22.13
C LEU A 787 25.24 3.51 -21.72
N ARG A 788 25.03 4.54 -22.56
CA ARG A 788 24.07 5.62 -22.30
C ARG A 788 22.63 5.09 -22.28
N ASP A 789 22.30 4.19 -23.20
CA ASP A 789 21.00 3.54 -23.24
C ASP A 789 20.80 2.55 -22.09
N ALA A 790 21.85 1.81 -21.71
CA ALA A 790 21.83 0.96 -20.52
C ALA A 790 21.64 1.79 -19.23
N LEU A 791 22.29 2.96 -19.13
CA LEU A 791 22.13 3.90 -18.02
C LEU A 791 20.69 4.43 -17.94
N ARG A 792 20.11 4.89 -19.05
CA ARG A 792 18.70 5.35 -19.10
C ARG A 792 17.72 4.28 -18.64
N ARG A 793 17.94 3.02 -19.03
CA ARG A 793 17.08 1.89 -18.60
C ARG A 793 17.21 1.60 -17.10
N SER A 794 18.36 1.90 -16.50
CA SER A 794 18.67 1.65 -15.09
C SER A 794 18.12 2.72 -14.12
N GLU A 795 17.71 3.89 -14.63
CA GLU A 795 17.16 4.98 -13.82
C GLU A 795 15.74 4.70 -13.30
N ASP A 796 15.04 3.73 -13.89
CA ASP A 796 13.71 3.33 -13.42
C ASP A 796 13.79 2.53 -12.11
N ALA A 797 13.27 3.11 -11.03
CA ALA A 797 13.26 2.50 -9.70
C ALA A 797 12.42 1.21 -9.60
N LYS A 798 11.54 0.93 -10.57
CA LYS A 798 10.72 -0.31 -10.59
C LYS A 798 11.52 -1.56 -10.92
N TYR A 799 12.68 -1.42 -11.58
CA TYR A 799 13.47 -2.53 -12.11
C TYR A 799 14.91 -2.48 -11.59
N PRO A 800 15.16 -2.88 -10.33
CA PRO A 800 16.49 -2.82 -9.71
C PRO A 800 17.52 -3.73 -10.40
N ASP A 801 17.07 -4.79 -11.08
CA ASP A 801 17.88 -5.68 -11.91
C ASP A 801 18.62 -4.94 -13.04
N ARG A 802 18.02 -3.88 -13.58
CA ARG A 802 18.64 -3.08 -14.65
C ARG A 802 19.85 -2.29 -14.17
N LYS A 803 19.92 -1.90 -12.88
CA LYS A 803 21.10 -1.24 -12.31
C LYS A 803 22.29 -2.18 -12.27
N VAL A 804 22.06 -3.44 -11.94
CA VAL A 804 23.08 -4.49 -11.96
C VAL A 804 23.51 -4.80 -13.39
N GLN A 805 22.57 -4.88 -14.34
CA GLN A 805 22.89 -5.04 -15.76
C GLN A 805 23.73 -3.88 -16.31
N PHE A 806 23.41 -2.65 -15.94
CA PHE A 806 24.22 -1.49 -16.31
C PHE A 806 25.64 -1.59 -15.74
N PHE A 807 25.77 -1.97 -14.46
CA PHE A 807 27.08 -2.21 -13.86
C PHE A 807 27.88 -3.28 -14.64
N ILE A 808 27.25 -4.40 -14.99
CA ILE A 808 27.89 -5.47 -15.79
C ILE A 808 28.34 -4.93 -17.15
N ALA A 809 27.51 -4.12 -17.82
CA ALA A 809 27.86 -3.52 -19.09
C ALA A 809 29.06 -2.57 -18.98
N VAL A 810 29.14 -1.76 -17.92
CA VAL A 810 30.31 -0.90 -17.64
C VAL A 810 31.55 -1.75 -17.38
N TYR A 811 31.42 -2.81 -16.57
CA TYR A 811 32.52 -3.71 -16.25
C TYR A 811 33.09 -4.39 -17.51
N GLN A 812 32.22 -4.88 -18.40
CA GLN A 812 32.64 -5.45 -19.69
C GLN A 812 33.33 -4.40 -20.57
N HIS A 813 32.77 -3.18 -20.65
CA HIS A 813 33.37 -2.11 -21.44
C HIS A 813 34.78 -1.73 -20.97
N LEU A 814 35.02 -1.68 -19.66
CA LEU A 814 36.35 -1.43 -19.11
C LEU A 814 37.30 -2.58 -19.43
N ARG A 815 36.86 -3.83 -19.25
CA ARG A 815 37.67 -5.02 -19.52
C ARG A 815 38.12 -5.13 -20.98
N GLU A 816 37.29 -4.71 -21.94
CA GLU A 816 37.63 -4.71 -23.38
C GLU A 816 38.64 -3.62 -23.77
N ARG A 817 38.72 -2.51 -23.02
CA ARG A 817 39.59 -1.37 -23.32
C ARG A 817 40.95 -1.42 -22.62
N ILE A 818 41.04 -2.12 -21.49
CA ILE A 818 42.28 -2.26 -20.74
C ILE A 818 43.23 -3.19 -21.51
N ARG A 819 44.43 -2.72 -21.82
CA ARG A 819 45.47 -3.55 -22.46
C ARG A 819 45.99 -4.59 -21.47
N GLN A 820 45.65 -5.85 -21.71
CA GLN A 820 46.11 -6.99 -20.92
C GLN A 820 47.63 -7.23 -21.01
N ASP A 821 48.27 -6.65 -22.02
CA ASP A 821 49.73 -6.71 -22.21
C ASP A 821 50.50 -5.97 -21.09
N ILE A 822 49.85 -4.98 -20.45
CA ILE A 822 50.44 -4.11 -19.42
C ILE A 822 50.03 -4.59 -18.01
N ILE A 823 48.83 -5.14 -17.86
CA ILE A 823 48.21 -5.41 -16.55
C ILE A 823 47.90 -6.88 -16.37
N LYS A 824 48.26 -7.39 -15.18
CA LYS A 824 48.12 -8.80 -14.81
C LYS A 824 46.89 -9.10 -13.94
N THR A 825 46.11 -8.07 -13.57
CA THR A 825 44.99 -8.17 -12.62
C THR A 825 43.65 -8.27 -13.35
N ASP A 826 42.76 -9.13 -12.86
CA ASP A 826 41.41 -9.30 -13.40
C ASP A 826 40.39 -8.24 -12.88
N ASP A 827 40.73 -7.47 -11.83
CA ASP A 827 39.87 -6.39 -11.32
C ASP A 827 40.12 -5.08 -12.09
N PRO A 828 39.10 -4.51 -12.77
CA PRO A 828 39.26 -3.29 -13.54
C PRO A 828 39.63 -2.06 -12.69
N VAL A 829 39.35 -2.04 -11.38
CA VAL A 829 39.73 -0.91 -10.51
C VAL A 829 41.25 -0.90 -10.32
N ASP A 830 41.81 -2.03 -9.87
CA ASP A 830 43.26 -2.21 -9.72
C ASP A 830 44.00 -2.03 -11.05
N ALA A 831 43.37 -2.48 -12.14
CA ALA A 831 43.89 -2.29 -13.48
C ALA A 831 43.95 -0.80 -13.88
N ILE A 832 42.94 0.01 -13.54
CA ILE A 832 42.97 1.46 -13.79
C ILE A 832 44.09 2.11 -12.97
N GLU A 833 44.24 1.75 -11.70
CA GLU A 833 45.34 2.28 -10.87
C GLU A 833 46.72 1.92 -11.45
N GLN A 834 46.90 0.70 -11.95
CA GLN A 834 48.13 0.29 -12.62
C GLN A 834 48.35 1.06 -13.95
N MET A 835 47.30 1.32 -14.74
CA MET A 835 47.41 2.15 -15.95
C MET A 835 47.82 3.58 -15.62
N GLU A 836 47.25 4.19 -14.58
CA GLU A 836 47.60 5.56 -14.18
C GLU A 836 49.08 5.69 -13.80
N ILE A 837 49.62 4.68 -13.13
CA ILE A 837 51.04 4.63 -12.76
C ILE A 837 51.93 4.51 -14.00
N GLU A 838 51.59 3.60 -14.92
CA GLU A 838 52.36 3.42 -16.16
C GLU A 838 52.26 4.64 -17.09
N LEU A 839 51.10 5.31 -17.13
CA LEU A 839 50.95 6.57 -17.85
C LEU A 839 51.86 7.65 -17.25
N ALA A 840 51.89 7.80 -15.92
CA ALA A 840 52.78 8.76 -15.26
C ALA A 840 54.25 8.49 -15.60
N ARG A 841 54.68 7.22 -15.55
CA ARG A 841 56.03 6.81 -15.95
C ARG A 841 56.32 7.16 -17.41
N LEU A 842 55.43 6.79 -18.34
CA LEU A 842 55.61 7.08 -19.77
C LEU A 842 55.65 8.59 -20.04
N THR A 843 54.86 9.39 -19.33
CA THR A 843 54.93 10.86 -19.44
C THR A 843 56.26 11.41 -18.92
N GLU A 844 56.80 10.87 -17.83
CA GLU A 844 58.10 11.30 -17.31
C GLU A 844 59.25 10.90 -18.23
N GLU A 845 59.22 9.68 -18.79
CA GLU A 845 60.17 9.24 -19.81
C GLU A 845 60.08 10.10 -21.09
N LEU A 846 58.87 10.44 -21.52
CA LEU A 846 58.64 11.29 -22.69
C LEU A 846 59.16 12.72 -22.45
N THR A 847 58.83 13.34 -21.32
CA THR A 847 59.34 14.68 -20.99
C THR A 847 60.86 14.70 -20.84
N SER A 848 61.48 13.67 -20.27
CA SER A 848 62.94 13.53 -20.22
C SER A 848 63.57 13.43 -21.61
N ARG A 849 62.97 12.64 -22.52
CA ARG A 849 63.43 12.53 -23.91
C ARG A 849 63.25 13.85 -24.68
N GLU A 850 62.13 14.54 -24.49
CA GLU A 850 61.90 15.86 -25.08
C GLU A 850 62.92 16.90 -24.62
N GLN A 851 63.26 16.91 -23.33
CA GLN A 851 64.31 17.79 -22.79
C GLN A 851 65.68 17.49 -23.41
N LYS A 852 66.03 16.21 -23.63
CA LYS A 852 67.26 15.83 -24.36
C LYS A 852 67.25 16.31 -25.81
N LEU A 853 66.11 16.23 -26.51
CA LEU A 853 65.97 16.71 -27.89
C LEU A 853 66.06 18.25 -27.97
N ALA A 854 65.52 18.96 -26.97
CA ALA A 854 65.58 20.43 -26.91
C ALA A 854 67.01 20.98 -26.80
N ILE A 855 67.92 20.24 -26.14
CA ILE A 855 69.34 20.61 -26.02
C ILE A 855 70.08 20.50 -27.37
N SER A 856 69.56 19.72 -28.33
CA SER A 856 70.27 19.34 -29.55
C SER A 856 69.35 19.35 -30.80
N SER A 857 68.84 20.53 -31.16
CA SER A 857 68.04 20.75 -32.38
C SER A 857 68.76 20.30 -33.68
N ARG A 858 70.09 20.44 -33.73
CA ARG A 858 70.94 19.99 -34.85
C ARG A 858 70.90 18.48 -35.06
N SER A 859 70.90 17.70 -33.98
CA SER A 859 70.83 16.24 -34.08
C SER A 859 69.52 15.80 -34.72
N VAL A 860 68.40 16.46 -34.40
CA VAL A 860 67.10 16.18 -35.01
C VAL A 860 67.13 16.46 -36.52
N ALA A 861 67.64 17.61 -36.94
CA ALA A 861 67.79 17.94 -38.35
C ALA A 861 68.71 16.94 -39.08
N ASN A 862 69.81 16.52 -38.44
CA ASN A 862 70.72 15.51 -38.99
C ASN A 862 70.07 14.12 -39.10
N ILE A 863 69.26 13.70 -38.14
CA ILE A 863 68.50 12.44 -38.18
C ILE A 863 67.49 12.48 -39.32
N ILE A 864 66.76 13.60 -39.47
CA ILE A 864 65.78 13.77 -40.56
C ILE A 864 66.52 13.77 -41.92
N ARG A 865 67.61 14.52 -42.09
CA ARG A 865 68.43 14.50 -43.32
C ARG A 865 68.95 13.10 -43.64
N LYS A 866 69.54 12.39 -42.66
CA LYS A 866 70.03 11.01 -42.86
C LYS A 866 68.91 10.06 -43.24
N THR A 867 67.71 10.24 -42.68
CA THR A 867 66.54 9.40 -42.99
C THR A 867 66.02 9.72 -44.39
N ILE A 868 65.88 10.99 -44.76
CA ILE A 868 65.54 11.44 -46.12
C ILE A 868 66.53 10.85 -47.14
N GLN A 869 67.84 10.93 -46.87
CA GLN A 869 68.88 10.38 -47.76
C GLN A 869 68.77 8.86 -47.89
N ARG A 870 68.49 8.15 -46.79
CA ARG A 870 68.28 6.69 -46.80
C ARG A 870 67.07 6.32 -47.65
N GLU A 871 65.98 7.05 -47.52
CA GLU A 871 64.75 6.83 -48.29
C GLU A 871 64.90 7.18 -49.78
N GLN A 872 65.61 8.28 -50.10
CA GLN A 872 65.98 8.60 -51.47
C GLN A 872 66.85 7.50 -52.11
N ASN A 873 67.82 6.96 -51.36
CA ASN A 873 68.63 5.83 -51.82
C ASN A 873 67.79 4.55 -52.02
N ARG A 874 66.85 4.26 -51.11
CA ARG A 874 65.91 3.14 -51.23
C ARG A 874 65.05 3.27 -52.49
N ILE A 875 64.45 4.44 -52.71
CA ILE A 875 63.66 4.72 -53.92
C ILE A 875 64.53 4.67 -55.18
N ARG A 876 65.79 5.12 -55.11
CA ARG A 876 66.75 4.98 -56.22
C ARG A 876 67.00 3.51 -56.59
N MET A 877 67.07 2.59 -55.62
CA MET A 877 67.16 1.15 -55.90
C MET A 877 65.88 0.62 -56.57
N LEU A 878 64.69 1.03 -56.09
CA LEU A 878 63.41 0.66 -56.73
C LEU A 878 63.34 1.15 -58.19
N ASN A 879 63.82 2.37 -58.45
CA ASN A 879 63.87 2.95 -59.79
C ASN A 879 64.76 2.16 -60.74
N GLN A 880 65.87 1.56 -60.28
CA GLN A 880 66.76 0.75 -61.14
C GLN A 880 66.03 -0.47 -61.73
N GLY A 881 65.13 -1.10 -60.95
CA GLY A 881 64.34 -2.24 -61.40
C GLY A 881 63.36 -1.93 -62.54
N LEU A 882 63.03 -0.66 -62.75
CA LEU A 882 62.00 -0.19 -63.69
C LEU A 882 62.56 0.72 -64.80
N GLN A 883 63.89 0.75 -64.98
CA GLN A 883 64.57 1.46 -66.07
C GLN A 883 64.53 0.72 -67.41
N ALA A 884 64.29 -0.59 -67.43
CA ALA A 884 64.30 -1.43 -68.63
C ALA A 884 62.91 -1.99 -68.96
N VAL A 885 61.93 -1.09 -69.04
CA VAL A 885 60.51 -1.43 -69.21
C VAL A 885 60.04 -0.97 -70.58
N SER A 886 59.25 -1.76 -71.31
CA SER A 886 58.66 -1.32 -72.58
C SER A 886 57.13 -1.39 -72.58
N PHE A 887 56.50 -0.22 -72.42
CA PHE A 887 55.05 -0.04 -72.58
C PHE A 887 54.80 1.00 -73.66
N GLY A 888 54.37 0.59 -74.86
CA GLY A 888 54.25 1.51 -75.99
C GLY A 888 55.58 2.24 -76.29
N GLN A 889 55.59 3.58 -76.15
CA GLN A 889 56.81 4.41 -76.27
C GLN A 889 57.54 4.61 -74.94
N VAL A 890 56.94 4.23 -73.80
CA VAL A 890 57.57 4.34 -72.48
C VAL A 890 58.64 3.27 -72.34
N ARG A 891 59.88 3.72 -72.15
CA ARG A 891 61.09 2.90 -72.00
C ARG A 891 61.57 2.76 -70.55
N GLY A 892 60.96 3.48 -69.62
CA GLY A 892 61.30 3.41 -68.20
C GLY A 892 60.35 4.25 -67.34
N VAL A 893 60.20 3.86 -66.08
CA VAL A 893 59.37 4.55 -65.08
C VAL A 893 60.22 4.78 -63.84
N ARG A 894 60.16 6.00 -63.27
CA ARG A 894 60.86 6.32 -62.02
C ARG A 894 59.98 7.18 -61.11
N LEU A 895 60.20 7.04 -59.81
CA LEU A 895 59.74 7.98 -58.79
C LEU A 895 60.88 8.97 -58.52
N ASN A 896 60.66 10.22 -58.90
CA ASN A 896 61.53 11.33 -58.53
C ASN A 896 61.12 11.82 -57.14
N VAL A 897 62.10 12.09 -56.28
CA VAL A 897 61.88 12.44 -54.87
C VAL A 897 62.54 13.78 -54.61
N ASN A 898 61.73 14.82 -54.55
CA ASN A 898 62.14 16.18 -54.22
C ASN A 898 61.89 16.46 -52.74
N ILE A 899 62.59 17.45 -52.19
CA ILE A 899 62.33 17.96 -50.84
C ILE A 899 61.52 19.24 -50.98
N ARG A 900 60.44 19.37 -50.20
CA ARG A 900 59.63 20.59 -50.20
C ARG A 900 60.46 21.78 -49.75
N GLU A 901 60.45 22.87 -50.52
CA GLU A 901 61.26 24.07 -50.26
C GLU A 901 61.04 24.62 -48.84
N SER A 902 59.78 24.69 -48.38
CA SER A 902 59.45 25.21 -47.04
C SER A 902 60.06 24.40 -45.89
N HIS A 903 60.23 23.10 -46.09
CA HIS A 903 60.76 22.16 -45.11
C HIS A 903 62.29 22.06 -45.23
N GLN A 904 62.84 22.23 -46.44
CA GLN A 904 64.27 22.33 -46.67
C GLN A 904 64.87 23.55 -45.95
N ILE A 905 64.22 24.72 -46.06
CA ILE A 905 64.62 25.95 -45.35
C ILE A 905 64.64 25.70 -43.83
N LEU A 906 63.66 24.97 -43.29
CA LEU A 906 63.64 24.60 -41.88
C LEU A 906 64.83 23.70 -41.50
N LEU A 907 65.18 22.70 -42.31
CA LEU A 907 66.33 21.83 -42.05
C LEU A 907 67.65 22.58 -42.15
N ASP A 908 67.77 23.54 -43.06
CA ASP A 908 68.95 24.39 -43.21
C ASP A 908 69.14 25.28 -41.98
N VAL A 909 68.09 25.97 -41.53
CA VAL A 909 68.11 26.81 -40.32
C VAL A 909 68.40 26.03 -39.04
N LEU A 910 67.96 24.77 -38.94
CA LEU A 910 68.27 23.90 -37.79
C LEU A 910 69.71 23.33 -37.83
N SER A 911 70.41 23.42 -38.97
CA SER A 911 71.73 22.82 -39.18
C SER A 911 72.91 23.80 -39.06
N GLU A 912 72.67 25.10 -39.26
CA GLU A 912 73.70 26.17 -39.16
C GLU A 912 74.05 26.51 -37.70
N GLU A 913 75.35 26.65 -37.40
CA GLU A 913 75.88 26.68 -36.01
C GLU A 913 75.94 28.05 -35.33
N GLU A 914 75.91 29.19 -36.03
CA GLU A 914 76.50 30.40 -35.41
C GLU A 914 75.64 31.66 -35.25
N ASP A 915 74.46 31.86 -35.86
CA ASP A 915 73.76 33.16 -35.69
C ASP A 915 72.23 33.18 -35.98
N SER A 916 71.46 32.19 -35.52
CA SER A 916 69.99 32.25 -35.69
C SER A 916 69.27 32.82 -34.46
N GLN A 917 68.57 33.94 -34.65
CA GLN A 917 67.63 34.61 -33.71
C GLN A 917 66.51 33.70 -33.14
N TYR A 918 66.53 32.40 -33.46
CA TYR A 918 65.46 31.45 -33.21
C TYR A 918 65.84 30.34 -32.21
N GLN A 919 67.10 30.27 -31.74
CA GLN A 919 67.50 29.34 -30.67
C GLN A 919 66.75 29.58 -29.36
N ASP A 920 66.32 30.82 -29.09
CA ASP A 920 65.54 31.17 -27.90
C ASP A 920 64.21 30.39 -27.82
N LEU A 921 63.65 29.96 -28.96
CA LEU A 921 62.44 29.12 -28.97
C LEU A 921 62.67 27.75 -28.32
N PHE A 922 63.85 27.16 -28.51
CA PHE A 922 64.20 25.83 -28.00
C PHE A 922 64.79 25.87 -26.58
N LYS A 923 65.26 27.03 -26.12
CA LYS A 923 65.72 27.26 -24.73
C LYS A 923 64.57 27.59 -23.77
N ASN A 924 63.39 27.92 -24.27
CA ASN A 924 62.22 28.23 -23.46
C ASN A 924 61.60 26.96 -22.85
N GLN A 925 61.72 26.79 -21.53
CA GLN A 925 61.13 25.66 -20.80
C GLN A 925 59.59 25.59 -20.83
N ASN A 926 58.94 26.69 -21.25
CA ASN A 926 57.47 26.77 -21.35
C ASN A 926 56.93 26.26 -22.69
N LEU A 927 57.78 25.88 -23.64
CA LEU A 927 57.39 25.32 -24.92
C LEU A 927 57.95 23.91 -25.05
N THR A 928 57.10 22.97 -25.48
CA THR A 928 57.59 21.66 -25.86
C THR A 928 58.43 21.77 -27.15
N PHE A 929 59.31 20.79 -27.39
CA PHE A 929 60.15 20.78 -28.58
C PHE A 929 59.32 20.85 -29.89
N SER A 930 58.21 20.10 -29.94
CA SER A 930 57.27 20.12 -31.06
C SER A 930 56.64 21.50 -31.26
N GLU A 931 56.22 22.17 -30.18
CA GLU A 931 55.69 23.54 -30.28
C GLU A 931 56.74 24.57 -30.73
N ALA A 932 58.00 24.39 -30.30
CA ALA A 932 59.11 25.23 -30.73
C ALA A 932 59.39 25.06 -32.23
N MET A 933 59.36 23.82 -32.74
CA MET A 933 59.44 23.49 -34.17
C MET A 933 58.31 24.11 -34.98
N ALA A 934 57.06 23.99 -34.51
CA ALA A 934 55.90 24.57 -35.20
C ALA A 934 55.98 26.10 -35.28
N LYS A 935 56.39 26.76 -34.19
CA LYS A 935 56.60 28.21 -34.17
C LYS A 935 57.76 28.66 -35.07
N LEU A 936 58.83 27.87 -35.14
CA LEU A 936 59.93 28.12 -36.07
C LEU A 936 59.45 28.01 -37.52
N TYR A 937 58.70 26.94 -37.86
CA TYR A 937 58.13 26.76 -39.18
C TYR A 937 57.16 27.90 -39.56
N GLN A 938 56.34 28.38 -38.62
CA GLN A 938 55.46 29.53 -38.82
C GLN A 938 56.21 30.82 -39.14
N ARG A 939 57.35 31.04 -38.47
CA ARG A 939 58.19 32.22 -38.66
C ARG A 939 58.91 32.21 -40.00
N LEU A 940 59.37 31.03 -40.44
CA LEU A 940 60.05 30.84 -41.72
C LEU A 940 59.08 30.86 -42.90
N ASN A 941 57.84 30.40 -42.70
CA ASN A 941 56.81 30.35 -43.74
C ASN A 941 55.54 31.13 -43.31
N PRO A 942 55.55 32.48 -43.38
CA PRO A 942 54.40 33.30 -42.93
C PRO A 942 53.11 33.09 -43.73
N GLN A 943 53.19 32.46 -44.90
CA GLN A 943 52.04 32.14 -45.74
C GLN A 943 51.38 30.79 -45.38
N ALA A 944 51.95 30.02 -44.46
CA ALA A 944 51.37 28.77 -44.00
C ALA A 944 50.25 29.04 -42.97
N ASP A 945 49.01 28.69 -43.32
CA ASP A 945 47.86 28.80 -42.41
C ASP A 945 47.72 27.53 -41.57
N PHE A 946 47.84 27.66 -40.24
CA PHE A 946 47.69 26.54 -39.30
C PHE A 946 46.23 26.26 -38.91
N GLY A 947 45.27 27.12 -39.29
CA GLY A 947 43.86 26.96 -38.95
C GLY A 947 43.64 26.83 -37.43
N GLN A 948 42.80 25.85 -37.03
CA GLN A 948 42.55 25.50 -35.61
C GLN A 948 43.49 24.43 -35.05
N ARG A 949 44.55 24.06 -35.77
CA ARG A 949 45.46 22.99 -35.32
C ARG A 949 46.32 23.50 -34.17
N MET A 950 46.50 22.64 -33.16
CA MET A 950 47.37 22.96 -32.05
C MET A 950 48.83 22.98 -32.51
N PRO A 951 49.67 23.93 -32.03
CA PRO A 951 51.08 23.99 -32.40
C PRO A 951 51.85 22.70 -32.12
N GLN A 952 51.46 21.94 -31.10
CA GLN A 952 52.07 20.63 -30.80
C GLN A 952 51.86 19.62 -31.94
N THR A 953 50.64 19.51 -32.46
CA THR A 953 50.31 18.59 -33.57
C THR A 953 51.06 18.95 -34.84
N VAL A 954 51.16 20.24 -35.16
CA VAL A 954 51.96 20.72 -36.30
C VAL A 954 53.44 20.41 -36.09
N GLY A 955 53.93 20.52 -34.85
CA GLY A 955 55.29 20.16 -34.47
C GLY A 955 55.60 18.68 -34.70
N GLU A 956 54.69 17.80 -34.30
CA GLU A 956 54.80 16.36 -34.54
C GLU A 956 54.81 16.02 -36.03
N GLU A 957 53.98 16.68 -36.84
CA GLU A 957 54.01 16.55 -38.30
C GLU A 957 55.39 16.93 -38.88
N LEU A 958 56.07 17.93 -38.30
CA LEU A 958 57.42 18.35 -38.72
C LEU A 958 58.53 17.40 -38.24
N LEU A 959 58.26 16.47 -37.32
CA LEU A 959 59.23 15.42 -36.96
C LEU A 959 59.15 14.21 -37.89
N ASP A 960 58.04 14.04 -38.59
CA ASP A 960 57.87 12.99 -39.59
C ASP A 960 58.52 13.40 -40.92
N TYR A 961 59.64 12.74 -41.26
CA TYR A 961 60.39 12.99 -42.48
C TYR A 961 59.54 12.84 -43.76
N ARG A 962 58.44 12.07 -43.73
CA ARG A 962 57.58 11.86 -44.90
C ARG A 962 56.94 13.15 -45.38
N ASN A 963 56.67 14.10 -44.48
CA ASN A 963 56.11 15.40 -44.82
C ASN A 963 57.09 16.33 -45.54
N TYR A 964 58.39 15.99 -45.53
CA TYR A 964 59.45 16.74 -46.22
C TYR A 964 59.57 16.33 -47.68
N LEU A 965 59.07 15.14 -48.05
CA LEU A 965 59.24 14.55 -49.37
C LEU A 965 58.07 14.91 -50.29
N GLU A 966 58.39 15.27 -51.53
CA GLU A 966 57.46 15.44 -52.63
C GLU A 966 57.84 14.45 -53.73
N MET A 967 56.96 13.47 -53.98
CA MET A 967 57.21 12.42 -54.94
C MET A 967 56.45 12.69 -56.24
N GLU A 968 57.15 12.59 -57.36
CA GLU A 968 56.58 12.71 -58.69
C GLU A 968 56.92 11.48 -59.55
N VAL A 969 55.93 10.96 -60.27
CA VAL A 969 56.17 9.87 -61.22
C VAL A 969 56.62 10.46 -62.54
N GLU A 970 57.72 9.94 -63.07
CA GLU A 970 58.23 10.31 -64.38
C GLU A 970 58.36 9.08 -65.29
N VAL A 971 58.08 9.28 -66.57
CA VAL A 971 58.17 8.28 -67.64
C VAL A 971 59.21 8.71 -68.67
N ASN A 972 60.02 7.76 -69.13
CA ASN A 972 61.02 8.00 -70.17
C ASN A 972 60.46 7.62 -71.54
N ARG A 973 60.39 8.57 -72.48
CA ARG A 973 59.89 8.37 -73.85
C ARG A 973 60.96 8.28 -74.92
N GLY A 974 62.19 7.85 -74.58
CA GLY A 974 63.28 7.73 -75.55
C GLY A 974 63.85 9.10 -75.92
N PRO A 975 63.60 9.66 -77.12
CA PRO A 975 64.15 10.96 -77.52
C PRO A 975 63.67 12.17 -76.69
N GLU A 976 62.49 12.12 -76.08
CA GLU A 976 61.94 13.23 -75.27
C GLU A 976 62.48 13.26 -73.82
N GLY A 977 63.22 12.23 -73.40
CA GLY A 977 63.74 12.12 -72.04
C GLY A 977 62.67 11.78 -71.00
N TRP A 978 62.91 12.19 -69.75
CA TRP A 978 62.02 11.97 -68.61
C TRP A 978 60.98 13.08 -68.51
N LEU A 979 59.70 12.70 -68.53
CA LEU A 979 58.55 13.59 -68.44
C LEU A 979 57.65 13.19 -67.28
N LYS A 980 56.96 14.14 -66.65
CA LYS A 980 55.97 13.85 -65.61
C LYS A 980 54.84 13.00 -66.17
N ALA A 981 54.45 11.96 -65.44
CA ALA A 981 53.42 11.02 -65.86
C ALA A 981 52.02 11.62 -65.67
N GLU A 982 51.55 12.36 -66.68
CA GLU A 982 50.19 12.90 -66.72
C GLU A 982 49.27 11.99 -67.56
N SER A 983 48.10 11.64 -67.02
CA SER A 983 47.14 10.75 -67.68
C SER A 983 46.65 11.25 -69.04
N GLY A 984 46.73 12.56 -69.31
CA GLY A 984 46.39 13.16 -70.60
C GLY A 984 47.47 13.02 -71.67
N ALA A 985 48.72 12.75 -71.27
CA ALA A 985 49.86 12.63 -72.17
C ALA A 985 50.13 11.18 -72.60
N LEU A 986 49.61 10.18 -71.88
CA LEU A 986 49.86 8.73 -72.06
C LEU A 986 48.75 8.03 -72.86
N SER A 987 49.11 7.12 -73.75
CA SER A 987 48.13 6.22 -74.37
C SER A 987 47.57 5.21 -73.36
N THR A 988 46.47 4.53 -73.69
CA THR A 988 45.80 3.60 -72.77
C THR A 988 46.72 2.47 -72.30
N GLY A 989 47.51 1.88 -73.20
CA GLY A 989 48.50 0.85 -72.86
C GLY A 989 49.68 1.38 -72.05
N GLU A 990 50.14 2.60 -72.34
CA GLU A 990 51.21 3.28 -71.58
C GLU A 990 50.77 3.63 -70.16
N ALA A 991 49.55 4.12 -70.00
CA ALA A 991 48.98 4.45 -68.69
C ALA A 991 48.84 3.19 -67.82
N ILE A 992 48.35 2.08 -68.39
CA ILE A 992 48.22 0.80 -67.67
C ILE A 992 49.61 0.27 -67.27
N GLY A 993 50.57 0.26 -68.18
CA GLY A 993 51.93 -0.21 -67.89
C GLY A 993 52.66 0.67 -66.87
N THR A 994 52.51 1.98 -66.97
CA THR A 994 53.07 2.95 -66.00
C THR A 994 52.42 2.74 -64.63
N GLY A 995 51.09 2.63 -64.57
CA GLY A 995 50.37 2.34 -63.33
C GLY A 995 50.79 1.01 -62.68
N MET A 996 50.99 -0.03 -63.50
CA MET A 996 51.46 -1.33 -63.01
C MET A 996 52.88 -1.25 -62.46
N SER A 997 53.77 -0.46 -63.08
CA SER A 997 55.13 -0.22 -62.57
C SER A 997 55.14 0.48 -61.21
N ILE A 998 54.25 1.45 -61.01
CA ILE A 998 54.10 2.12 -59.71
C ILE A 998 53.58 1.14 -58.65
N LEU A 999 52.58 0.31 -59.00
CA LEU A 999 52.04 -0.72 -58.11
C LEU A 999 53.12 -1.70 -57.65
N VAL A 1000 53.99 -2.12 -58.57
CA VAL A 1000 55.16 -2.95 -58.24
C VAL A 1000 56.04 -2.28 -57.18
N MET A 1001 56.37 -0.99 -57.35
CA MET A 1001 57.17 -0.23 -56.39
C MET A 1001 56.51 -0.16 -55.01
N VAL A 1002 55.19 0.05 -54.96
CA VAL A 1002 54.43 0.13 -53.70
C VAL A 1002 54.44 -1.21 -52.97
N VAL A 1003 54.19 -2.32 -53.68
CA VAL A 1003 54.20 -3.67 -53.08
C VAL A 1003 55.56 -4.02 -52.49
N GLN A 1004 56.66 -3.67 -53.19
CA GLN A 1004 58.01 -3.87 -52.66
C GLN A 1004 58.29 -3.02 -51.43
N SER A 1005 57.85 -1.75 -51.44
CA SER A 1005 58.04 -0.85 -50.29
C SER A 1005 57.33 -1.37 -49.04
N TRP A 1006 56.08 -1.86 -49.17
CA TRP A 1006 55.32 -2.44 -48.06
C TRP A 1006 55.94 -3.73 -47.52
N GLU A 1007 56.46 -4.59 -48.41
CA GLU A 1007 57.17 -5.81 -48.02
C GLU A 1007 58.41 -5.48 -47.17
N GLU A 1008 59.21 -4.53 -47.62
CA GLU A 1008 60.46 -4.14 -46.95
C GLU A 1008 60.19 -3.45 -45.60
N GLU A 1009 59.21 -2.54 -45.54
CA GLU A 1009 58.83 -1.85 -44.30
C GLU A 1009 58.35 -2.84 -43.22
N SER A 1010 57.59 -3.85 -43.64
CA SER A 1010 57.06 -4.89 -42.75
C SER A 1010 58.10 -5.90 -42.28
N ARG A 1011 59.33 -5.88 -42.82
CA ARG A 1011 60.38 -6.88 -42.51
C ARG A 1011 60.78 -6.85 -41.03
N ARG A 1012 60.67 -5.70 -40.35
CA ARG A 1012 61.01 -5.57 -38.92
C ARG A 1012 59.95 -6.17 -37.99
N LEU A 1013 58.69 -6.20 -38.43
CA LEU A 1013 57.57 -6.75 -37.66
C LEU A 1013 57.35 -8.25 -37.92
N ARG A 1014 58.14 -8.83 -38.82
CA ARG A 1014 57.97 -10.20 -39.32
C ARG A 1014 59.19 -11.06 -39.01
N GLY A 1015 58.97 -12.36 -38.82
CA GLY A 1015 60.07 -13.33 -38.72
C GLY A 1015 60.96 -13.28 -39.96
N LYS A 1016 62.28 -13.44 -39.76
CA LYS A 1016 63.30 -13.34 -40.83
C LYS A 1016 63.12 -14.38 -41.95
N ASP A 1017 62.39 -15.46 -41.68
CA ASP A 1017 62.19 -16.59 -42.59
C ASP A 1017 60.91 -16.49 -43.45
N ILE A 1018 60.17 -15.38 -43.40
CA ILE A 1018 58.85 -15.27 -44.05
C ILE A 1018 58.86 -14.18 -45.13
N SER A 1019 58.76 -14.57 -46.40
CA SER A 1019 58.42 -13.67 -47.53
C SER A 1019 56.91 -13.67 -47.80
N PRO A 1020 56.26 -12.50 -48.04
CA PRO A 1020 54.84 -12.45 -48.34
C PRO A 1020 54.58 -12.89 -49.79
N CYS A 1021 53.42 -13.44 -50.06
CA CYS A 1021 52.97 -13.64 -51.43
C CYS A 1021 52.70 -12.27 -52.10
N ARG A 1022 53.22 -12.07 -53.31
CA ARG A 1022 52.97 -10.87 -54.13
C ARG A 1022 52.06 -11.24 -55.29
N LEU A 1023 50.93 -10.57 -55.44
CA LEU A 1023 49.98 -10.83 -56.51
C LEU A 1023 49.37 -9.52 -57.03
N LEU A 1024 49.35 -9.36 -58.35
CA LEU A 1024 48.70 -8.23 -59.04
C LEU A 1024 47.60 -8.72 -59.98
N PHE A 1025 46.62 -7.86 -60.23
CA PHE A 1025 45.50 -8.12 -61.12
C PHE A 1025 45.51 -7.16 -62.30
N LEU A 1026 45.16 -7.66 -63.48
CA LEU A 1026 44.93 -6.83 -64.67
C LEU A 1026 43.67 -7.30 -65.39
N ASP A 1027 42.62 -6.49 -65.29
CA ASP A 1027 41.39 -6.72 -66.06
C ASP A 1027 41.50 -6.09 -67.47
N GLU A 1028 40.87 -6.72 -68.45
CA GLU A 1028 40.95 -6.37 -69.88
C GLU A 1028 42.39 -6.24 -70.41
N ALA A 1029 43.18 -7.30 -70.26
CA ALA A 1029 44.58 -7.34 -70.73
C ALA A 1029 44.74 -7.10 -72.24
N ALA A 1030 43.67 -7.22 -73.03
CA ALA A 1030 43.63 -6.90 -74.46
C ALA A 1030 43.97 -5.42 -74.77
N ARG A 1031 43.95 -4.54 -73.76
CA ARG A 1031 44.37 -3.13 -73.90
C ARG A 1031 45.87 -2.95 -74.03
N LEU A 1032 46.66 -3.98 -73.76
CA LEU A 1032 48.12 -3.99 -73.93
C LEU A 1032 48.49 -4.73 -75.23
N ASP A 1033 49.47 -4.21 -75.94
CA ASP A 1033 50.09 -4.93 -77.06
C ASP A 1033 50.99 -6.07 -76.54
N ALA A 1034 51.30 -7.03 -77.42
CA ALA A 1034 52.07 -8.22 -77.06
C ALA A 1034 53.43 -7.90 -76.40
N LYS A 1035 54.07 -6.80 -76.78
CA LYS A 1035 55.36 -6.38 -76.20
C LYS A 1035 55.19 -5.81 -74.79
N SER A 1036 54.14 -5.03 -74.54
CA SER A 1036 53.78 -4.54 -73.21
C SER A 1036 53.40 -5.68 -72.27
N ILE A 1037 52.63 -6.67 -72.74
CA ILE A 1037 52.28 -7.86 -71.95
C ILE A 1037 53.53 -8.70 -71.62
N ALA A 1038 54.43 -8.91 -72.58
CA ALA A 1038 55.69 -9.62 -72.35
C ALA A 1038 56.57 -8.91 -71.30
N THR A 1039 56.62 -7.58 -71.36
CA THR A 1039 57.34 -6.76 -70.36
C THR A 1039 56.74 -6.95 -68.96
N LEU A 1040 55.41 -7.03 -68.82
CA LEU A 1040 54.77 -7.33 -67.53
C LEU A 1040 55.13 -8.71 -67.01
N PHE A 1041 55.14 -9.73 -67.87
CA PHE A 1041 55.55 -11.07 -67.45
C PHE A 1041 57.00 -11.12 -67.01
N GLU A 1042 57.89 -10.46 -67.73
CA GLU A 1042 59.30 -10.37 -67.36
C GLU A 1042 59.51 -9.63 -66.02
N LEU A 1043 58.76 -8.55 -65.78
CA LEU A 1043 58.77 -7.85 -64.49
C LEU A 1043 58.25 -8.72 -63.34
N CYS A 1044 57.15 -9.44 -63.55
CA CYS A 1044 56.61 -10.36 -62.56
C CYS A 1044 57.57 -11.53 -62.27
N GLU A 1045 58.29 -12.02 -63.28
CA GLU A 1045 59.29 -13.09 -63.14
C GLU A 1045 60.53 -12.61 -62.37
N ARG A 1046 61.09 -11.43 -62.72
CA ARG A 1046 62.25 -10.83 -62.02
C ARG A 1046 61.97 -10.54 -60.56
N LEU A 1047 60.72 -10.18 -60.23
CA LEU A 1047 60.32 -9.76 -58.90
C LEU A 1047 59.55 -10.84 -58.15
N ASP A 1048 59.51 -12.08 -58.67
CA ASP A 1048 58.80 -13.22 -58.10
C ASP A 1048 57.40 -12.83 -57.58
N MET A 1049 56.59 -12.36 -58.52
CA MET A 1049 55.20 -11.92 -58.32
C MET A 1049 54.24 -12.73 -59.19
N GLN A 1050 53.07 -13.02 -58.64
CA GLN A 1050 51.98 -13.64 -59.36
C GLN A 1050 51.14 -12.58 -60.08
N LEU A 1051 50.65 -12.92 -61.27
CA LEU A 1051 49.80 -12.04 -62.06
C LEU A 1051 48.54 -12.78 -62.48
N ILE A 1052 47.38 -12.21 -62.16
CA ILE A 1052 46.07 -12.68 -62.63
C ILE A 1052 45.57 -11.69 -63.67
N ILE A 1053 45.58 -12.11 -64.93
CA ILE A 1053 45.08 -11.30 -66.04
C ILE A 1053 43.76 -11.86 -66.56
N ALA A 1054 42.81 -10.98 -66.84
CA ALA A 1054 41.59 -11.33 -67.56
C ALA A 1054 41.72 -10.85 -69.01
N ALA A 1055 41.78 -11.80 -69.94
CA ALA A 1055 41.80 -11.54 -71.36
C ALA A 1055 40.41 -11.86 -71.95
N PRO A 1056 39.66 -10.86 -72.48
CA PRO A 1056 38.38 -11.11 -73.13
C PRO A 1056 38.54 -11.83 -74.48
N GLU A 1057 39.74 -11.78 -75.08
CA GLU A 1057 40.09 -12.53 -76.28
C GLU A 1057 40.70 -13.91 -75.94
N ASN A 1058 40.58 -14.90 -76.84
CA ASN A 1058 41.21 -16.22 -76.69
C ASN A 1058 42.74 -16.14 -76.96
N ILE A 1059 43.44 -15.16 -76.38
CA ILE A 1059 44.89 -15.07 -76.40
C ILE A 1059 45.39 -15.75 -75.13
N SER A 1060 45.82 -17.01 -75.25
CA SER A 1060 46.50 -17.70 -74.16
C SER A 1060 47.98 -17.30 -74.17
N PRO A 1061 48.52 -16.66 -73.12
CA PRO A 1061 49.96 -16.47 -73.02
C PRO A 1061 50.68 -17.82 -72.95
N GLU A 1062 51.85 -17.92 -73.60
CA GLU A 1062 52.62 -19.18 -73.67
C GLU A 1062 53.13 -19.64 -72.30
N LYS A 1063 53.35 -18.71 -71.37
CA LYS A 1063 53.81 -19.00 -70.00
C LYS A 1063 52.66 -18.82 -68.99
N GLY A 1064 52.42 -19.84 -68.15
CA GLY A 1064 51.53 -19.74 -66.99
C GLY A 1064 50.35 -20.73 -66.98
N THR A 1065 49.29 -20.38 -66.24
CA THR A 1065 48.03 -21.12 -66.16
C THR A 1065 46.90 -20.29 -66.74
N THR A 1066 46.15 -20.84 -67.69
CA THR A 1066 45.02 -20.17 -68.35
C THR A 1066 43.72 -20.86 -67.99
N TYR A 1067 42.76 -20.11 -67.47
CA TYR A 1067 41.39 -20.58 -67.28
C TYR A 1067 40.48 -19.99 -68.35
N LYS A 1068 39.77 -20.86 -69.08
CA LYS A 1068 38.71 -20.47 -70.01
C LYS A 1068 37.37 -20.59 -69.31
N LEU A 1069 36.71 -19.46 -69.12
CA LEU A 1069 35.39 -19.37 -68.51
C LEU A 1069 34.33 -19.20 -69.60
N VAL A 1070 33.35 -20.12 -69.64
CA VAL A 1070 32.26 -20.08 -70.61
C VAL A 1070 30.94 -20.04 -69.85
N ARG A 1071 30.26 -18.88 -69.87
CA ARG A 1071 28.93 -18.73 -69.29
C ARG A 1071 27.92 -19.56 -70.10
N LYS A 1072 27.22 -20.47 -69.42
CA LYS A 1072 26.07 -21.22 -69.93
C LYS A 1072 24.84 -20.87 -69.09
N VAL A 1073 23.66 -21.10 -69.63
CA VAL A 1073 22.41 -21.01 -68.86
C VAL A 1073 21.89 -22.43 -68.69
N PHE A 1074 21.72 -22.87 -67.45
CA PHE A 1074 21.22 -24.19 -67.12
C PHE A 1074 20.06 -24.06 -66.13
N ASN A 1075 18.89 -24.63 -66.44
CA ASN A 1075 17.68 -24.55 -65.60
C ASN A 1075 17.28 -23.13 -65.16
N GLY A 1076 17.45 -22.14 -66.04
CA GLY A 1076 17.09 -20.74 -65.75
C GLY A 1076 18.05 -20.01 -64.81
N SER A 1077 19.14 -20.65 -64.36
CA SER A 1077 20.23 -20.01 -63.61
C SER A 1077 21.50 -19.91 -64.45
N GLU A 1078 22.35 -18.93 -64.12
CA GLU A 1078 23.67 -18.78 -64.72
C GLU A 1078 24.61 -19.88 -64.23
N HIS A 1079 25.26 -20.58 -65.15
CA HIS A 1079 26.22 -21.64 -64.85
C HIS A 1079 27.51 -21.42 -65.66
N VAL A 1080 28.61 -21.04 -64.99
CA VAL A 1080 29.91 -20.82 -65.63
C VAL A 1080 30.68 -22.14 -65.73
N HIS A 1081 30.98 -22.59 -66.95
CA HIS A 1081 31.82 -23.75 -67.20
C HIS A 1081 33.29 -23.31 -67.27
N VAL A 1082 34.12 -23.81 -66.34
CA VAL A 1082 35.53 -23.43 -66.21
C VAL A 1082 36.44 -24.56 -66.68
N VAL A 1083 37.38 -24.26 -67.58
CA VAL A 1083 38.39 -25.20 -68.10
C VAL A 1083 39.78 -24.62 -67.87
N GLY A 1084 40.65 -25.32 -67.13
CA GLY A 1084 42.03 -24.88 -66.86
C GLY A 1084 43.07 -25.59 -67.72
N LEU A 1085 44.06 -24.83 -68.22
CA LEU A 1085 45.21 -25.30 -69.00
C LEU A 1085 46.51 -24.76 -68.36
N LYS A 1086 47.55 -25.58 -68.23
CA LYS A 1086 48.88 -25.18 -67.71
C LYS A 1086 49.99 -26.04 -68.32
N GLY A 1087 51.23 -25.53 -68.31
CA GLY A 1087 52.44 -26.32 -68.65
C GLY A 1087 52.82 -26.37 -70.13
N PHE A 1088 52.26 -25.49 -70.96
CA PHE A 1088 52.69 -25.30 -72.35
C PHE A 1088 53.98 -24.45 -72.36
N GLY A 1089 54.95 -24.72 -73.24
CA GLY A 1089 56.18 -23.92 -73.38
C GLY A 1089 57.37 -24.26 -72.46
N GLN A 1090 57.28 -25.25 -71.56
CA GLN A 1090 58.46 -25.78 -70.86
C GLN A 1090 59.21 -26.77 -71.78
N GLN A 1091 60.25 -26.30 -72.50
CA GLN A 1091 61.28 -27.21 -73.02
C GLN A 1091 62.03 -27.84 -71.83
N SER A 1092 62.33 -29.13 -71.95
CA SER A 1092 62.91 -29.96 -70.91
C SER A 1092 64.33 -29.53 -70.51
N GLU A 1093 64.46 -28.60 -69.57
CA GLU A 1093 65.72 -28.40 -68.81
C GLU A 1093 66.13 -29.66 -68.00
N LYS A 1094 65.27 -30.68 -67.95
CA LYS A 1094 65.55 -31.98 -67.33
C LYS A 1094 66.55 -32.86 -68.11
N ASP A 1095 66.91 -32.53 -69.35
CA ASP A 1095 67.85 -33.34 -70.14
C ASP A 1095 69.32 -32.93 -70.00
N ASN A 1096 69.64 -31.74 -69.45
CA ASN A 1096 71.04 -31.33 -69.27
C ASN A 1096 71.67 -31.83 -67.95
N ILE A 1097 70.87 -32.06 -66.89
CA ILE A 1097 71.40 -32.42 -65.56
C ILE A 1097 71.79 -33.91 -65.46
N LEU A 1098 71.35 -34.75 -66.41
CA LEU A 1098 71.69 -36.18 -66.43
C LEU A 1098 72.99 -36.50 -67.20
N SER A 1099 73.64 -35.50 -67.81
CA SER A 1099 74.86 -35.69 -68.60
C SER A 1099 76.17 -35.28 -67.91
N GLU A 1100 76.11 -34.54 -66.79
CA GLU A 1100 77.31 -34.08 -66.07
C GLU A 1100 77.75 -34.97 -64.89
N ASN A 1101 76.96 -35.98 -64.49
CA ASN A 1101 77.29 -36.86 -63.36
C ASN A 1101 77.92 -38.22 -63.74
N ILE A 1102 78.51 -38.37 -64.93
CA ILE A 1102 79.25 -39.59 -65.34
C ILE A 1102 80.73 -39.31 -65.67
N ALA A 1103 81.21 -38.08 -65.55
CA ALA A 1103 82.62 -37.76 -65.74
C ALA A 1103 83.19 -37.04 -64.51
N ASP A 1104 83.43 -37.81 -63.45
CA ASP A 1104 84.57 -37.62 -62.54
C ASP A 1104 84.67 -38.82 -61.58
N SER A 1105 85.38 -39.84 -62.07
CA SER A 1105 86.17 -40.80 -61.31
C SER A 1105 87.61 -40.72 -61.81
#